data_AF-A0A1S3NIS8-F1
#
_entry.id   AF-A0A1S3NIS8-F1
#
_cell.length_a   1.000
_cell.length_b   1.000
_cell.length_c   1.000
_cell.angle_alpha   90.00
_cell.angle_beta   90.00
_cell.angle_gamma   90.00
#
_symmetry.space_group_name_H-M   'P 1'
#
loop_
_entity.id
_entity.type
_entity.pdbx_description
1 polymer ?
#
loop_
_entity_poly.entity_id
_entity_poly.type
_entity_poly.pdbx_seq_one_letter_code
_entity_poly.pdbx_strand_id
1 'polypeptide(L)'
;MNRDYEQSAAFMNPNVINHCTGTGLSMSIAANRVSYVFNFTGPSLSIDCACSSSLVALHLACQAIRQGDCEMALCGGVNCIIQPLVFVALSKAKMISPEGTSKPFSSRADGYGRGEGCGIILLKPLKKALKENDHVWGIISNTAVNQDGHTVTPITKPSMVQQEELLRGIYSESDLLSVQYIEAHGTGTPVGDPIEAGSISKVGIASLFKHWGIKPDAILGHSVGEVAAAHCSGLLSLEDAVKVIYFRSTLQNKVTGGKMLVVSNMVVSEVLNLLPSYSDKISLAAFNSPQSCTLSGYAEAIDSLHQKLSSSVKKKNLFLRVLDVPAAYHSQMMDPILSQLEDSIGSLQVNDVETELFSTVTGREVEQPDFSTGEYWARNIRDPVSFEQAVRSAAKVKKNVVFVEIGPRRALQRNIQETLGNDTIVLSSVQPDKDHETMLNTVSKLFELGVQVDWDQFYRGLSYLHEHKHNGVAIIPGAFYTELGLAAFMASAKPKVPLNTLQKMSSGSIDFLSVEESESYFSSKTLSGVVLSKDDSKGTLSNIQLLPKPTSLFQKKSVYIVTGGLSGLGFETVKFLSQKGGEYIVILSRSSPTPDIQQEIVLLERQWTVQIVWMGCDVSVSEHVLRVIGLIGQKFPSCPIKGVFHSAVVLHDGLIETLDKSHFEKVLKPKVNGALNLHHATKHCIDSMLAMTLQNLIFQDRGVNVPLVTLLDPNGTLSTLVSMLMESTEGESQNDDQKEDMTDDMFTRL
;
A
#
# COMPACT_ATOMS: atom_id res chain seq x y z
N MET A 1 1.63 23.40 -19.80
CA MET A 1 0.84 24.48 -19.15
C MET A 1 1.65 25.76 -18.87
N ASN A 2 2.63 26.15 -19.69
CA ASN A 2 3.62 27.17 -19.27
C ASN A 2 4.05 28.13 -20.39
N ARG A 3 3.08 28.87 -20.94
CA ARG A 3 3.31 29.93 -21.94
C ARG A 3 3.62 31.31 -21.33
N ASP A 4 3.77 31.40 -20.01
CA ASP A 4 4.01 32.64 -19.28
C ASP A 4 5.21 33.44 -19.84
N TYR A 5 6.26 32.75 -20.30
CA TYR A 5 7.42 33.38 -20.95
C TYR A 5 7.09 33.94 -22.35
N GLU A 6 6.39 33.16 -23.18
CA GLU A 6 5.90 33.57 -24.51
C GLU A 6 4.94 34.77 -24.39
N GLN A 7 4.03 34.75 -23.41
CA GLN A 7 3.09 35.84 -23.14
C GLN A 7 3.78 37.10 -22.62
N SER A 8 4.89 36.98 -21.89
CA SER A 8 5.69 38.13 -21.47
C SER A 8 6.25 38.92 -22.65
N ALA A 9 6.38 38.31 -23.85
CA ALA A 9 6.83 39.00 -25.04
C ALA A 9 5.80 39.97 -25.63
N ALA A 10 4.50 39.71 -25.45
CA ALA A 10 3.43 40.61 -25.88
C ALA A 10 3.46 41.98 -25.16
N PHE A 11 4.19 42.06 -24.04
CA PHE A 11 4.36 43.27 -23.24
C PHE A 11 5.83 43.75 -23.18
N MET A 12 6.74 43.15 -23.96
CA MET A 12 8.12 43.62 -24.04
C MET A 12 8.20 44.97 -24.78
N ASN A 13 9.00 45.89 -24.23
CA ASN A 13 9.33 47.13 -24.93
C ASN A 13 10.06 46.80 -26.24
N PRO A 14 9.67 47.35 -27.41
CA PRO A 14 10.35 47.10 -28.68
C PRO A 14 11.87 47.31 -28.63
N ASN A 15 12.36 48.21 -27.77
CA ASN A 15 13.78 48.51 -27.62
C ASN A 15 14.59 47.38 -26.93
N VAL A 16 13.96 46.38 -26.29
CA VAL A 16 14.65 45.20 -25.74
C VAL A 16 14.53 43.96 -26.64
N ILE A 17 13.75 44.04 -27.71
CA ILE A 17 13.63 42.97 -28.71
C ILE A 17 14.89 42.95 -29.58
N ASN A 18 15.48 41.76 -29.76
CA ASN A 18 16.67 41.56 -30.56
C ASN A 18 16.58 40.25 -31.37
N HIS A 19 17.62 39.94 -32.15
CA HIS A 19 17.65 38.78 -33.03
C HIS A 19 17.52 37.43 -32.30
N CYS A 20 17.87 37.35 -31.01
CA CYS A 20 17.68 36.15 -30.20
C CYS A 20 16.22 35.98 -29.71
N THR A 21 15.43 37.05 -29.62
CA THR A 21 14.10 37.04 -28.98
C THR A 21 13.17 35.97 -29.56
N GLY A 22 13.07 35.84 -30.89
CA GLY A 22 12.22 34.83 -31.52
C GLY A 22 12.61 33.38 -31.18
N THR A 23 13.93 33.09 -31.11
CA THR A 23 14.42 31.74 -30.76
C THR A 23 14.46 31.48 -29.25
N GLY A 24 14.47 32.54 -28.43
CA GLY A 24 14.44 32.43 -26.96
C GLY A 24 13.05 32.09 -26.43
N LEU A 25 12.00 32.60 -27.07
CA LEU A 25 10.60 32.47 -26.61
C LEU A 25 9.87 31.23 -27.14
N SER A 26 10.27 30.73 -28.32
CA SER A 26 9.50 29.69 -29.00
C SER A 26 9.62 28.33 -28.30
N MET A 27 8.47 27.77 -27.88
CA MET A 27 8.42 26.46 -27.25
C MET A 27 9.00 25.33 -28.12
N SER A 28 8.88 25.40 -29.46
CA SER A 28 9.50 24.40 -30.35
C SER A 28 11.03 24.46 -30.32
N ILE A 29 11.60 25.65 -30.09
CA ILE A 29 13.05 25.82 -29.95
C ILE A 29 13.55 25.30 -28.59
N ALA A 30 12.71 25.15 -27.56
CA ALA A 30 13.14 24.60 -26.28
C ALA A 30 13.72 23.17 -26.44
N ALA A 31 13.02 22.27 -27.12
CA ALA A 31 13.52 20.94 -27.46
C ALA A 31 14.63 21.01 -28.52
N ASN A 32 14.41 21.74 -29.61
CA ASN A 32 15.37 21.79 -30.74
C ASN A 32 16.72 22.41 -30.36
N ARG A 33 16.79 23.25 -29.33
CA ARG A 33 18.05 23.82 -28.81
C ARG A 33 18.89 22.77 -28.09
N VAL A 34 18.28 21.79 -27.42
CA VAL A 34 19.00 20.62 -26.86
C VAL A 34 19.59 19.81 -28.01
N SER A 35 18.77 19.47 -29.01
CA SER A 35 19.18 18.71 -30.19
C SER A 35 20.30 19.41 -30.97
N TYR A 36 20.22 20.73 -31.14
CA TYR A 36 21.26 21.54 -31.77
C TYR A 36 22.57 21.56 -30.97
N VAL A 37 22.51 21.76 -29.64
CA VAL A 37 23.71 21.86 -28.79
C VAL A 37 24.48 20.55 -28.70
N PHE A 38 23.77 19.41 -28.64
CA PHE A 38 24.39 18.09 -28.55
C PHE A 38 24.47 17.34 -29.89
N ASN A 39 24.11 17.99 -31.00
CA ASN A 39 24.09 17.42 -32.35
C ASN A 39 23.26 16.11 -32.46
N PHE A 40 22.08 16.09 -31.83
CA PHE A 40 21.12 14.98 -31.96
C PHE A 40 20.28 15.17 -33.24
N THR A 41 20.16 14.09 -34.02
CA THR A 41 19.51 14.09 -35.35
C THR A 41 18.16 13.36 -35.40
N GLY A 42 17.72 12.79 -34.28
CA GLY A 42 16.42 12.13 -34.16
C GLY A 42 15.23 13.09 -34.02
N PRO A 43 14.00 12.57 -33.83
CA PRO A 43 12.81 13.39 -33.62
C PRO A 43 12.96 14.36 -32.43
N SER A 44 12.57 15.62 -32.63
CA SER A 44 12.74 16.69 -31.65
C SER A 44 11.47 17.55 -31.62
N LEU A 45 10.73 17.49 -30.51
CA LEU A 45 9.34 17.94 -30.41
C LEU A 45 9.06 18.59 -29.04
N SER A 46 8.11 19.53 -29.01
CA SER A 46 7.58 20.14 -27.78
C SER A 46 6.07 19.93 -27.73
N ILE A 47 5.56 19.48 -26.58
CA ILE A 47 4.19 19.00 -26.39
C ILE A 47 3.50 19.81 -25.28
N ASP A 48 2.25 20.22 -25.48
CA ASP A 48 1.43 20.88 -24.45
C ASP A 48 0.06 20.20 -24.31
N CYS A 49 -0.01 19.25 -23.39
CA CYS A 49 -1.22 18.56 -22.93
C CYS A 49 -1.60 19.00 -21.50
N ALA A 50 -1.37 20.29 -21.18
CA ALA A 50 -1.56 20.87 -19.85
C ALA A 50 -0.77 20.15 -18.73
N CYS A 51 -1.45 19.37 -17.87
CA CYS A 51 -0.83 18.67 -16.73
C CYS A 51 -0.04 17.43 -17.15
N SER A 52 -0.48 16.72 -18.19
CA SER A 52 0.09 15.43 -18.58
C SER A 52 1.24 15.52 -19.58
N SER A 53 1.66 16.72 -20.00
CA SER A 53 2.63 16.94 -21.09
C SER A 53 3.91 16.11 -20.97
N SER A 54 4.47 15.95 -19.77
CA SER A 54 5.69 15.16 -19.53
C SER A 54 5.47 13.66 -19.71
N LEU A 55 4.32 13.13 -19.27
CA LEU A 55 3.95 11.72 -19.45
C LEU A 55 3.53 11.41 -20.90
N VAL A 56 2.93 12.36 -21.61
CA VAL A 56 2.69 12.24 -23.06
C VAL A 56 4.00 12.28 -23.84
N ALA A 57 4.95 13.14 -23.46
CA ALA A 57 6.30 13.13 -24.03
C ALA A 57 7.03 11.81 -23.78
N LEU A 58 6.91 11.24 -22.58
CA LEU A 58 7.41 9.91 -22.23
C LEU A 58 6.80 8.79 -23.09
N HIS A 59 5.47 8.81 -23.27
CA HIS A 59 4.77 7.84 -24.12
C HIS A 59 5.25 7.91 -25.58
N LEU A 60 5.33 9.11 -26.16
CA LEU A 60 5.80 9.29 -27.54
C LEU A 60 7.28 8.92 -27.70
N ALA A 61 8.13 9.19 -26.71
CA ALA A 61 9.52 8.74 -26.70
C ALA A 61 9.61 7.20 -26.66
N CYS A 62 8.77 6.52 -25.87
CA CYS A 62 8.68 5.06 -25.88
C CYS A 62 8.20 4.51 -27.23
N GLN A 63 7.24 5.17 -27.89
CA GLN A 63 6.76 4.79 -29.22
C GLN A 63 7.84 4.96 -30.29
N ALA A 64 8.53 6.10 -30.34
CA ALA A 64 9.62 6.36 -31.29
C ALA A 64 10.75 5.32 -31.18
N ILE A 65 11.12 4.94 -29.94
CA ILE A 65 12.11 3.88 -29.68
C ILE A 65 11.59 2.50 -30.15
N ARG A 66 10.32 2.18 -29.91
CA ARG A 66 9.71 0.90 -30.31
C ARG A 66 9.54 0.77 -31.83
N GLN A 67 9.27 1.88 -32.52
CA GLN A 67 9.11 1.94 -33.98
C GLN A 67 10.44 2.02 -34.73
N GLY A 68 11.52 2.44 -34.05
CA GLY A 68 12.87 2.51 -34.61
C GLY A 68 13.27 3.91 -35.12
N ASP A 69 12.44 4.94 -34.88
CA ASP A 69 12.73 6.33 -35.25
C ASP A 69 13.93 6.91 -34.48
N CYS A 70 14.24 6.36 -33.30
CA CYS A 70 15.44 6.66 -32.54
C CYS A 70 15.90 5.47 -31.69
N GLU A 71 17.21 5.40 -31.41
CA GLU A 71 17.78 4.34 -30.55
C GLU A 71 17.73 4.69 -29.05
N MET A 72 17.62 5.99 -28.74
CA MET A 72 17.56 6.58 -27.42
C MET A 72 16.75 7.88 -27.51
N ALA A 73 16.11 8.29 -26.41
CA ALA A 73 15.32 9.52 -26.37
C ALA A 73 15.53 10.29 -25.06
N LEU A 74 15.63 11.61 -25.15
CA LEU A 74 15.49 12.51 -24.00
C LEU A 74 14.05 13.02 -23.95
N CYS A 75 13.39 12.87 -22.81
CA CYS A 75 12.02 13.34 -22.61
C CYS A 75 11.80 13.84 -21.18
N GLY A 76 10.79 14.69 -20.99
CA GLY A 76 10.47 15.25 -19.69
C GLY A 76 9.62 16.51 -19.80
N GLY A 77 9.74 17.42 -18.83
CA GLY A 77 8.96 18.65 -18.78
C GLY A 77 9.61 19.76 -17.96
N VAL A 78 9.19 21.00 -18.24
CA VAL A 78 9.62 22.22 -17.54
C VAL A 78 8.41 23.13 -17.27
N ASN A 79 8.36 23.69 -16.07
CA ASN A 79 7.33 24.63 -15.63
C ASN A 79 7.96 25.72 -14.74
N CYS A 80 7.82 26.99 -15.12
CA CYS A 80 8.32 28.17 -14.41
C CYS A 80 7.27 29.29 -14.47
N ILE A 81 6.86 29.80 -13.32
CA ILE A 81 5.74 30.75 -13.14
C ILE A 81 6.30 32.18 -13.17
N ILE A 82 6.46 32.69 -14.38
CA ILE A 82 7.07 34.01 -14.61
C ILE A 82 6.04 35.15 -14.45
N GLN A 83 4.74 34.85 -14.63
CA GLN A 83 3.68 35.85 -14.51
C GLN A 83 2.51 35.36 -13.64
N PRO A 84 1.84 36.26 -12.89
CA PRO A 84 0.70 35.90 -12.05
C PRO A 84 -0.59 35.63 -12.85
N LEU A 85 -0.62 35.88 -14.16
CA LEU A 85 -1.85 35.85 -14.97
C LEU A 85 -2.57 34.49 -14.91
N VAL A 86 -1.82 33.39 -15.11
CA VAL A 86 -2.36 32.03 -15.04
C VAL A 86 -2.79 31.68 -13.62
N PHE A 87 -2.04 32.13 -12.59
CA PHE A 87 -2.43 31.96 -11.19
C PHE A 87 -3.76 32.66 -10.89
N VAL A 88 -3.94 33.92 -11.31
CA VAL A 88 -5.19 34.68 -11.13
C VAL A 88 -6.37 34.03 -11.85
N ALA A 89 -6.17 33.51 -13.07
CA ALA A 89 -7.20 32.82 -13.82
C ALA A 89 -7.67 31.52 -13.11
N LEU A 90 -6.73 30.70 -12.65
CA LEU A 90 -7.01 29.44 -11.94
C LEU A 90 -7.65 29.68 -10.55
N SER A 91 -7.23 30.74 -9.84
CA SER A 91 -7.87 31.16 -8.59
C SER A 91 -9.31 31.61 -8.79
N LYS A 92 -9.61 32.34 -9.89
CA LYS A 92 -11.00 32.66 -10.27
C LYS A 92 -11.82 31.43 -10.66
N ALA A 93 -11.17 30.41 -11.25
CA ALA A 93 -11.77 29.11 -11.53
C ALA A 93 -11.89 28.20 -10.28
N LYS A 94 -11.46 28.66 -9.09
CA LYS A 94 -11.42 27.90 -7.82
C LYS A 94 -10.63 26.59 -7.90
N MET A 95 -9.56 26.56 -8.70
CA MET A 95 -8.68 25.41 -8.83
C MET A 95 -7.46 25.46 -7.87
N ILE A 96 -7.12 26.65 -7.37
CA ILE A 96 -5.96 26.87 -6.49
C ILE A 96 -6.38 26.84 -5.02
N SER A 97 -5.61 26.12 -4.19
CA SER A 97 -5.79 26.13 -2.74
C SER A 97 -5.48 27.51 -2.15
N PRO A 98 -6.34 28.08 -1.28
CA PRO A 98 -6.01 29.31 -0.54
C PRO A 98 -4.77 29.19 0.37
N GLU A 99 -4.45 27.98 0.82
CA GLU A 99 -3.23 27.67 1.61
C GLU A 99 -2.00 27.49 0.70
N GLY A 100 -2.14 27.56 -0.63
CA GLY A 100 -1.05 27.39 -1.60
C GLY A 100 -0.46 25.98 -1.66
N THR A 101 -1.06 25.00 -0.96
CA THR A 101 -0.55 23.62 -0.83
C THR A 101 -1.59 22.62 -1.30
N SER A 102 -1.17 21.66 -2.12
CA SER A 102 -2.02 20.53 -2.51
C SER A 102 -2.21 19.60 -1.32
N LYS A 103 -3.45 19.19 -1.06
CA LYS A 103 -3.83 18.32 0.08
C LYS A 103 -4.48 17.01 -0.43
N PRO A 104 -3.75 16.19 -1.21
CA PRO A 104 -4.30 15.00 -1.86
C PRO A 104 -5.02 14.07 -0.90
N PHE A 105 -6.21 13.62 -1.32
CA PHE A 105 -7.07 12.66 -0.61
C PHE A 105 -7.47 13.09 0.82
N SER A 106 -7.28 14.36 1.17
CA SER A 106 -7.64 14.92 2.47
C SER A 106 -9.09 15.37 2.50
N SER A 107 -9.75 15.24 3.66
CA SER A 107 -11.03 15.92 3.93
C SER A 107 -10.93 17.46 3.90
N ARG A 108 -9.72 18.03 3.86
CA ARG A 108 -9.43 19.46 3.66
C ARG A 108 -8.96 19.82 2.25
N ALA A 109 -9.18 18.95 1.25
CA ALA A 109 -8.89 19.21 -0.15
C ALA A 109 -9.70 20.41 -0.68
N ASP A 110 -9.01 21.50 -1.04
CA ASP A 110 -9.60 22.78 -1.43
C ASP A 110 -8.99 23.39 -2.72
N GLY A 111 -8.18 22.61 -3.44
CA GLY A 111 -7.45 23.04 -4.64
C GLY A 111 -6.00 22.58 -4.61
N TYR A 112 -5.27 22.87 -5.69
CA TYR A 112 -3.84 22.53 -5.81
C TYR A 112 -2.94 23.74 -5.57
N GLY A 113 -1.69 23.49 -5.15
CA GLY A 113 -0.62 24.49 -5.13
C GLY A 113 0.17 24.48 -6.44
N ARG A 114 0.36 25.62 -7.11
CA ARG A 114 1.20 25.68 -8.32
C ARG A 114 2.67 25.55 -7.95
N GLY A 115 3.37 24.58 -8.54
CA GLY A 115 4.81 24.37 -8.39
C GLY A 115 5.62 24.76 -9.64
N GLU A 116 6.93 24.88 -9.45
CA GLU A 116 7.93 25.04 -10.51
C GLU A 116 8.85 23.82 -10.54
N GLY A 117 9.44 23.52 -11.69
CA GLY A 117 10.38 22.40 -11.81
C GLY A 117 10.82 22.12 -13.24
N CYS A 118 11.93 21.41 -13.36
CA CYS A 118 12.42 20.84 -14.61
C CYS A 118 12.89 19.41 -14.34
N GLY A 119 12.39 18.44 -15.09
CA GLY A 119 12.77 17.03 -14.99
C GLY A 119 12.93 16.45 -16.38
N ILE A 120 14.07 15.82 -16.64
CA ILE A 120 14.43 15.18 -17.91
C ILE A 120 15.00 13.80 -17.61
N ILE A 121 14.59 12.79 -18.39
CA ILE A 121 15.09 11.43 -18.33
C ILE A 121 15.62 10.98 -19.70
N LEU A 122 16.59 10.06 -19.68
CA LEU A 122 17.12 9.40 -20.87
C LEU A 122 16.54 7.99 -20.95
N LEU A 123 15.95 7.64 -22.09
CA LEU A 123 15.36 6.34 -22.39
C LEU A 123 16.20 5.58 -23.41
N LYS A 124 16.24 4.26 -23.27
CA LYS A 124 16.97 3.32 -24.13
C LYS A 124 16.33 1.93 -24.05
N PRO A 125 16.32 1.11 -25.12
CA PRO A 125 15.90 -0.28 -25.03
C PRO A 125 16.72 -1.04 -23.99
N LEU A 126 16.05 -1.74 -23.06
CA LEU A 126 16.71 -2.45 -21.95
C LEU A 126 17.83 -3.40 -22.43
N LYS A 127 17.59 -4.14 -23.52
CA LYS A 127 18.60 -5.03 -24.14
C LYS A 127 19.85 -4.28 -24.61
N LYS A 128 19.71 -3.03 -25.06
CA LYS A 128 20.83 -2.18 -25.49
C LYS A 128 21.55 -1.58 -24.27
N ALA A 129 20.80 -1.12 -23.27
CA ALA A 129 21.34 -0.63 -22.01
C ALA A 129 22.20 -1.68 -21.28
N LEU A 130 21.69 -2.91 -21.16
CA LEU A 130 22.44 -4.03 -20.58
C LEU A 130 23.69 -4.40 -21.41
N LYS A 131 23.60 -4.39 -22.74
CA LYS A 131 24.76 -4.67 -23.62
C LYS A 131 25.86 -3.62 -23.48
N GLU A 132 25.51 -2.36 -23.26
CA GLU A 132 26.44 -1.24 -23.13
C GLU A 132 26.87 -0.99 -21.67
N ASN A 133 26.37 -1.79 -20.72
CA ASN A 133 26.59 -1.67 -19.27
C ASN A 133 26.14 -0.31 -18.69
N ASP A 134 25.07 0.25 -19.23
CA ASP A 134 24.42 1.43 -18.66
C ASP A 134 23.78 1.10 -17.31
N HIS A 135 23.82 2.06 -16.38
CA HIS A 135 23.13 1.92 -15.09
C HIS A 135 21.62 2.16 -15.25
N VAL A 136 20.82 1.12 -15.01
CA VAL A 136 19.36 1.13 -15.19
C VAL A 136 18.68 1.52 -13.88
N TRP A 137 18.18 2.75 -13.80
CA TRP A 137 17.43 3.28 -12.65
C TRP A 137 16.00 2.72 -12.51
N GLY A 138 15.40 2.28 -13.62
CA GLY A 138 14.04 1.80 -13.69
C GLY A 138 13.68 1.34 -15.11
N ILE A 139 12.61 0.57 -15.23
CA ILE A 139 12.13 0.00 -16.50
C ILE A 139 10.70 0.48 -16.73
N ILE A 140 10.44 1.02 -17.92
CA ILE A 140 9.09 1.42 -18.34
C ILE A 140 8.47 0.28 -19.12
N SER A 141 7.59 -0.48 -18.45
CA SER A 141 6.90 -1.61 -19.06
C SER A 141 5.87 -1.15 -20.10
N ASN A 142 4.83 -0.42 -19.65
CA ASN A 142 3.71 0.03 -20.48
C ASN A 142 3.44 1.52 -20.28
N THR A 143 2.87 2.16 -21.31
CA THR A 143 2.33 3.53 -21.26
C THR A 143 1.14 3.61 -22.22
N ALA A 144 0.09 4.33 -21.85
CA ALA A 144 -0.98 4.71 -22.76
C ALA A 144 -1.46 6.14 -22.46
N VAL A 145 -2.24 6.69 -23.38
CA VAL A 145 -2.85 8.03 -23.30
C VAL A 145 -4.24 7.94 -23.91
N ASN A 146 -5.25 8.49 -23.25
CA ASN A 146 -6.60 8.64 -23.80
C ASN A 146 -7.12 10.07 -23.56
N GLN A 147 -8.44 10.27 -23.71
CA GLN A 147 -9.11 11.56 -23.52
C GLN A 147 -10.44 11.39 -22.80
N ASP A 148 -10.82 12.40 -22.02
CA ASP A 148 -12.09 12.42 -21.27
C ASP A 148 -13.31 12.61 -22.19
N GLY A 149 -13.10 13.26 -23.35
CA GLY A 149 -14.12 13.47 -24.37
C GLY A 149 -15.37 14.17 -23.84
N HIS A 150 -16.55 13.69 -24.23
CA HIS A 150 -17.84 14.20 -23.75
C HIS A 150 -18.40 13.43 -22.54
N THR A 151 -17.62 12.56 -21.90
CA THR A 151 -18.09 11.77 -20.74
C THR A 151 -18.39 12.62 -19.50
N VAL A 152 -17.88 13.86 -19.46
CA VAL A 152 -18.01 14.81 -18.37
C VAL A 152 -18.18 16.24 -18.87
N THR A 153 -18.72 17.12 -18.02
CA THR A 153 -18.91 18.55 -18.30
C THR A 153 -18.72 19.33 -16.99
N PRO A 154 -18.06 20.51 -17.01
CA PRO A 154 -17.33 21.12 -18.13
C PRO A 154 -16.09 20.34 -18.55
N ILE A 155 -15.44 20.73 -19.65
CA ILE A 155 -14.21 20.10 -20.21
C ILE A 155 -13.03 20.00 -19.21
N THR A 156 -13.08 20.74 -18.10
CA THR A 156 -12.08 20.75 -17.03
C THR A 156 -12.41 19.83 -15.86
N LYS A 157 -13.54 19.12 -15.89
CA LYS A 157 -13.90 18.10 -14.89
C LYS A 157 -13.27 16.76 -15.31
N PRO A 158 -12.64 15.99 -14.41
CA PRO A 158 -12.08 14.69 -14.75
C PRO A 158 -13.15 13.60 -14.86
N SER A 159 -12.91 12.60 -15.72
CA SER A 159 -13.78 11.44 -15.90
C SER A 159 -13.28 10.18 -15.21
N MET A 160 -14.08 9.65 -14.27
CA MET A 160 -13.81 8.36 -13.63
C MET A 160 -13.75 7.22 -14.66
N VAL A 161 -14.68 7.22 -15.63
CA VAL A 161 -14.79 6.15 -16.64
C VAL A 161 -13.54 6.10 -17.52
N GLN A 162 -13.05 7.25 -17.97
CA GLN A 162 -11.88 7.29 -18.86
C GLN A 162 -10.57 7.03 -18.09
N GLN A 163 -10.51 7.30 -16.78
CA GLN A 163 -9.41 6.82 -15.93
C GLN A 163 -9.44 5.31 -15.72
N GLU A 164 -10.60 4.71 -15.43
CA GLU A 164 -10.77 3.26 -15.32
C GLU A 164 -10.37 2.57 -16.64
N GLU A 165 -10.83 3.10 -17.78
CA GLU A 165 -10.49 2.60 -19.12
C GLU A 165 -9.00 2.72 -19.45
N LEU A 166 -8.35 3.84 -19.08
CA LEU A 166 -6.92 4.04 -19.28
C LEU A 166 -6.10 3.01 -18.49
N LEU A 167 -6.47 2.75 -17.24
CA LEU A 167 -5.79 1.76 -16.40
C LEU A 167 -5.94 0.34 -16.97
N ARG A 168 -7.13 -0.01 -17.48
CA ARG A 168 -7.41 -1.33 -18.09
C ARG A 168 -6.73 -1.51 -19.45
N GLY A 169 -6.57 -0.43 -20.22
CA GLY A 169 -5.79 -0.45 -21.46
C GLY A 169 -4.27 -0.56 -21.25
N ILE A 170 -3.76 -0.26 -20.06
CA ILE A 170 -2.32 -0.33 -19.70
C ILE A 170 -1.97 -1.65 -19.01
N TYR A 171 -2.84 -2.14 -18.13
CA TYR A 171 -2.58 -3.26 -17.25
C TYR A 171 -3.54 -4.42 -17.50
N SER A 172 -2.99 -5.60 -17.79
CA SER A 172 -3.73 -6.86 -17.66
C SER A 172 -4.04 -7.16 -16.18
N GLU A 173 -4.94 -8.11 -15.93
CA GLU A 173 -5.18 -8.59 -14.56
C GLU A 173 -3.89 -9.03 -13.87
N SER A 174 -2.95 -9.64 -14.59
CA SER A 174 -1.64 -10.03 -14.07
C SER A 174 -0.69 -8.84 -13.80
N ASP A 175 -0.77 -7.75 -14.57
CA ASP A 175 0.12 -6.60 -14.36
C ASP A 175 -0.28 -5.79 -13.13
N LEU A 176 -1.60 -5.63 -12.89
CA LEU A 176 -2.15 -4.93 -11.71
C LEU A 176 -1.61 -5.49 -10.38
N LEU A 177 -1.36 -6.80 -10.32
CA LEU A 177 -0.83 -7.50 -9.14
C LEU A 177 0.62 -7.12 -8.81
N SER A 178 1.37 -6.56 -9.75
CA SER A 178 2.75 -6.10 -9.55
C SER A 178 2.84 -4.66 -9.03
N VAL A 179 1.75 -3.89 -9.12
CA VAL A 179 1.70 -2.46 -8.80
C VAL A 179 1.63 -2.26 -7.28
N GLN A 180 2.80 -2.12 -6.67
CA GLN A 180 2.95 -1.84 -5.23
C GLN A 180 2.70 -0.37 -4.87
N TYR A 181 2.80 0.54 -5.83
CA TYR A 181 2.70 1.98 -5.62
C TYR A 181 2.08 2.67 -6.84
N ILE A 182 1.20 3.64 -6.58
CA ILE A 182 0.64 4.53 -7.59
C ILE A 182 0.98 5.96 -7.17
N GLU A 183 1.87 6.60 -7.92
CA GLU A 183 2.01 8.06 -7.91
C GLU A 183 0.78 8.64 -8.62
N ALA A 184 -0.25 8.98 -7.83
CA ALA A 184 -1.50 9.52 -8.34
C ALA A 184 -1.33 10.96 -8.87
N HIS A 185 -2.27 11.45 -9.69
CA HIS A 185 -2.29 12.86 -10.08
C HIS A 185 -2.49 13.76 -8.85
N GLY A 186 -3.29 13.33 -7.87
CA GLY A 186 -3.18 13.77 -6.47
C GLY A 186 -3.32 15.28 -6.28
N THR A 187 -4.25 15.91 -7.01
CA THR A 187 -4.31 17.39 -7.08
C THR A 187 -4.70 18.07 -5.77
N GLY A 188 -5.33 17.38 -4.81
CA GLY A 188 -5.89 18.04 -3.63
C GLY A 188 -7.22 18.74 -3.94
N THR A 189 -7.95 18.30 -4.97
CA THR A 189 -9.21 18.92 -5.38
C THR A 189 -10.41 18.11 -4.87
N PRO A 190 -11.47 18.78 -4.35
CA PRO A 190 -12.62 18.10 -3.74
C PRO A 190 -13.47 17.28 -4.73
N VAL A 191 -13.22 17.42 -6.04
CA VAL A 191 -13.90 16.66 -7.11
C VAL A 191 -12.97 15.64 -7.77
N GLY A 192 -11.69 15.97 -7.98
CA GLY A 192 -10.74 15.08 -8.64
C GLY A 192 -10.31 13.92 -7.75
N ASP A 193 -9.94 14.20 -6.49
CA ASP A 193 -9.38 13.19 -5.60
C ASP A 193 -10.36 12.02 -5.30
N PRO A 194 -11.68 12.23 -5.07
CA PRO A 194 -12.62 11.12 -4.92
C PRO A 194 -12.89 10.36 -6.22
N ILE A 195 -12.71 11.01 -7.38
CA ILE A 195 -12.83 10.37 -8.70
C ILE A 195 -11.65 9.44 -8.95
N GLU A 196 -10.43 9.91 -8.68
CA GLU A 196 -9.18 9.16 -8.83
C GLU A 196 -9.07 8.02 -7.80
N ALA A 197 -9.39 8.27 -6.54
CA ALA A 197 -9.44 7.19 -5.53
C ALA A 197 -10.54 6.17 -5.86
N GLY A 198 -11.67 6.60 -6.44
CA GLY A 198 -12.78 5.74 -6.83
C GLY A 198 -12.47 4.83 -8.02
N SER A 199 -11.79 5.33 -9.05
CA SER A 199 -11.35 4.54 -10.21
C SER A 199 -10.32 3.48 -9.79
N ILE A 200 -9.34 3.85 -8.96
CA ILE A 200 -8.36 2.91 -8.39
C ILE A 200 -9.05 1.84 -7.51
N SER A 201 -9.93 2.24 -6.58
CA SER A 201 -10.52 1.32 -5.60
C SER A 201 -11.43 0.26 -6.22
N LYS A 202 -12.20 0.62 -7.25
CA LYS A 202 -13.11 -0.32 -7.95
C LYS A 202 -12.39 -1.42 -8.72
N VAL A 203 -11.19 -1.13 -9.22
CA VAL A 203 -10.34 -2.12 -9.90
C VAL A 203 -9.65 -3.03 -8.87
N GLY A 204 -9.40 -2.53 -7.65
CA GLY A 204 -8.58 -3.20 -6.63
C GLY A 204 -9.27 -4.26 -5.76
N ILE A 205 -10.28 -3.90 -4.95
CA ILE A 205 -10.55 -4.63 -3.69
C ILE A 205 -11.09 -6.06 -3.88
N ALA A 206 -12.04 -6.29 -4.79
CA ALA A 206 -12.57 -7.65 -5.02
C ALA A 206 -11.51 -8.55 -5.69
N SER A 207 -10.78 -7.99 -6.65
CA SER A 207 -9.62 -8.61 -7.33
C SER A 207 -8.53 -9.00 -6.33
N LEU A 208 -8.27 -8.16 -5.34
CA LEU A 208 -7.26 -8.36 -4.29
C LEU A 208 -7.60 -9.56 -3.39
N PHE A 209 -8.86 -9.69 -2.96
CA PHE A 209 -9.29 -10.89 -2.21
C PHE A 209 -9.18 -12.16 -3.07
N LYS A 210 -9.64 -12.14 -4.33
CA LYS A 210 -9.52 -13.28 -5.26
C LYS A 210 -8.05 -13.68 -5.48
N HIS A 211 -7.14 -12.71 -5.51
CA HIS A 211 -5.68 -12.93 -5.61
C HIS A 211 -5.06 -13.55 -4.36
N TRP A 212 -5.51 -13.15 -3.15
CA TRP A 212 -5.12 -13.77 -1.88
C TRP A 212 -5.79 -15.13 -1.63
N GLY A 213 -6.29 -15.82 -2.66
CA GLY A 213 -6.97 -17.11 -2.56
C GLY A 213 -8.40 -17.06 -1.98
N ILE A 214 -8.85 -15.90 -1.48
CA ILE A 214 -10.17 -15.72 -0.86
C ILE A 214 -11.22 -15.61 -1.96
N LYS A 215 -11.90 -16.73 -2.24
CA LYS A 215 -12.99 -16.81 -3.22
C LYS A 215 -14.35 -16.77 -2.52
N PRO A 216 -15.32 -15.95 -2.97
CA PRO A 216 -16.69 -16.01 -2.46
C PRO A 216 -17.41 -17.27 -2.98
N ASP A 217 -18.22 -17.91 -2.14
CA ASP A 217 -19.15 -18.97 -2.58
C ASP A 217 -20.46 -18.39 -3.15
N ALA A 218 -20.79 -17.15 -2.79
CA ALA A 218 -21.97 -16.43 -3.26
C ALA A 218 -21.74 -14.91 -3.21
N ILE A 219 -22.37 -14.18 -4.13
CA ILE A 219 -22.29 -12.72 -4.21
C ILE A 219 -23.71 -12.15 -4.31
N LEU A 220 -23.96 -11.03 -3.64
CA LEU A 220 -25.19 -10.26 -3.74
C LEU A 220 -24.89 -8.78 -3.52
N GLY A 221 -25.66 -7.90 -4.15
CA GLY A 221 -25.45 -6.45 -4.10
C GLY A 221 -26.71 -5.69 -3.68
N HIS A 222 -26.56 -4.60 -2.95
CA HIS A 222 -27.69 -3.73 -2.56
C HIS A 222 -27.91 -2.65 -3.62
N SER A 223 -29.05 -2.67 -4.32
CA SER A 223 -29.41 -1.70 -5.36
C SER A 223 -28.34 -1.56 -6.45
N VAL A 224 -27.53 -0.49 -6.42
CA VAL A 224 -26.42 -0.24 -7.34
C VAL A 224 -25.26 -1.22 -7.17
N GLY A 225 -25.13 -1.82 -5.99
CA GLY A 225 -24.17 -2.89 -5.73
C GLY A 225 -24.42 -4.15 -6.58
N GLU A 226 -25.64 -4.36 -7.10
CA GLU A 226 -25.92 -5.47 -8.01
C GLU A 226 -25.09 -5.45 -9.29
N VAL A 227 -24.74 -4.26 -9.79
CA VAL A 227 -23.89 -4.11 -10.99
C VAL A 227 -22.48 -4.66 -10.72
N ALA A 228 -21.93 -4.34 -9.55
CA ALA A 228 -20.64 -4.88 -9.12
C ALA A 228 -20.73 -6.38 -8.82
N ALA A 229 -21.82 -6.85 -8.21
CA ALA A 229 -22.05 -8.27 -7.92
C ALA A 229 -22.13 -9.12 -9.19
N ALA A 230 -22.86 -8.65 -10.21
CA ALA A 230 -23.01 -9.33 -11.49
C ALA A 230 -21.69 -9.39 -12.28
N HIS A 231 -20.82 -8.39 -12.16
CA HIS A 231 -19.47 -8.45 -12.71
C HIS A 231 -18.57 -9.41 -11.92
N CYS A 232 -18.55 -9.32 -10.59
CA CYS A 232 -17.68 -10.14 -9.73
C CYS A 232 -18.04 -11.63 -9.73
N SER A 233 -19.27 -11.99 -10.12
CA SER A 233 -19.72 -13.38 -10.32
C SER A 233 -19.38 -13.95 -11.70
N GLY A 234 -18.79 -13.15 -12.59
CA GLY A 234 -18.51 -13.51 -13.99
C GLY A 234 -19.69 -13.32 -14.95
N LEU A 235 -20.93 -13.26 -14.44
CA LEU A 235 -22.17 -13.20 -15.23
C LEU A 235 -22.14 -12.09 -16.29
N LEU A 236 -21.76 -10.86 -15.89
CA LEU A 236 -21.59 -9.74 -16.80
C LEU A 236 -20.11 -9.47 -17.08
N SER A 237 -19.82 -9.22 -18.35
CA SER A 237 -18.57 -8.57 -18.73
C SER A 237 -18.46 -7.21 -18.01
N LEU A 238 -17.22 -6.73 -17.83
CA LEU A 238 -17.02 -5.38 -17.31
C LEU A 238 -17.70 -4.34 -18.22
N GLU A 239 -17.59 -4.50 -19.54
CA GLU A 239 -18.16 -3.57 -20.52
C GLU A 239 -19.68 -3.43 -20.31
N ASP A 240 -20.38 -4.55 -20.15
CA ASP A 240 -21.82 -4.57 -19.86
C ASP A 240 -22.14 -3.95 -18.49
N ALA A 241 -21.35 -4.24 -17.45
CA ALA A 241 -21.51 -3.62 -16.13
C ALA A 241 -21.28 -2.09 -16.16
N VAL A 242 -20.29 -1.61 -16.93
CA VAL A 242 -20.01 -0.19 -17.16
C VAL A 242 -21.13 0.46 -17.98
N LYS A 243 -21.64 -0.22 -19.01
CA LYS A 243 -22.80 0.21 -19.81
C LYS A 243 -24.05 0.39 -18.94
N VAL A 244 -24.34 -0.58 -18.06
CA VAL A 244 -25.45 -0.51 -17.09
C VAL A 244 -25.29 0.69 -16.15
N ILE A 245 -24.14 0.85 -15.48
CA ILE A 245 -23.97 1.96 -14.51
C ILE A 245 -23.96 3.33 -15.21
N TYR A 246 -23.43 3.41 -16.43
CA TYR A 246 -23.44 4.63 -17.24
C TYR A 246 -24.87 5.08 -17.57
N PHE A 247 -25.69 4.23 -18.20
CA PHE A 247 -27.05 4.60 -18.56
C PHE A 247 -27.93 4.82 -17.32
N ARG A 248 -27.81 3.95 -16.30
CA ARG A 248 -28.50 4.10 -15.03
C ARG A 248 -28.21 5.47 -14.39
N SER A 249 -26.94 5.81 -14.17
CA SER A 249 -26.58 7.06 -13.50
C SER A 249 -26.94 8.31 -14.32
N THR A 250 -26.76 8.24 -15.65
CA THR A 250 -27.10 9.34 -16.57
C THR A 250 -28.60 9.63 -16.56
N LEU A 251 -29.45 8.60 -16.53
CA LEU A 251 -30.90 8.76 -16.49
C LEU A 251 -31.40 9.09 -15.07
N GLN A 252 -30.83 8.50 -14.02
CA GLN A 252 -31.13 8.85 -12.63
C GLN A 252 -30.91 10.33 -12.32
N ASN A 253 -29.83 10.93 -12.83
CA ASN A 253 -29.53 12.35 -12.61
C ASN A 253 -30.54 13.31 -13.28
N LYS A 254 -31.42 12.83 -14.16
CA LYS A 254 -32.54 13.63 -14.70
C LYS A 254 -33.70 13.75 -13.73
N VAL A 255 -33.84 12.81 -12.79
CA VAL A 255 -34.86 12.87 -11.74
C VAL A 255 -34.30 13.65 -10.55
N THR A 256 -35.08 14.59 -10.03
CA THR A 256 -34.71 15.37 -8.84
C THR A 256 -35.90 15.51 -7.88
N GLY A 257 -35.59 15.65 -6.59
CA GLY A 257 -36.58 15.85 -5.54
C GLY A 257 -37.15 14.58 -4.93
N GLY A 258 -38.05 14.76 -3.97
CA GLY A 258 -38.44 13.70 -3.04
C GLY A 258 -37.44 13.53 -1.90
N LYS A 259 -37.66 12.51 -1.05
CA LYS A 259 -36.79 12.14 0.07
C LYS A 259 -36.78 10.62 0.24
N MET A 260 -35.70 10.10 0.83
CA MET A 260 -35.63 8.73 1.34
C MET A 260 -35.44 8.74 2.85
N LEU A 261 -36.14 7.85 3.55
CA LEU A 261 -36.14 7.72 5.01
C LEU A 261 -35.82 6.27 5.41
N VAL A 262 -34.71 6.07 6.10
CA VAL A 262 -34.41 4.81 6.80
C VAL A 262 -35.19 4.79 8.11
N VAL A 263 -35.93 3.71 8.32
CA VAL A 263 -36.64 3.37 9.56
C VAL A 263 -36.02 2.08 10.09
N SER A 264 -35.43 2.13 11.29
CA SER A 264 -34.87 0.95 11.97
C SER A 264 -35.30 0.88 13.43
N ASN A 265 -35.12 -0.29 14.05
CA ASN A 265 -35.63 -0.65 15.39
C ASN A 265 -37.17 -0.75 15.42
N MET A 266 -37.79 -1.10 14.29
CA MET A 266 -39.25 -1.26 14.16
C MET A 266 -39.55 -2.42 13.22
N VAL A 267 -40.44 -3.33 13.62
CA VAL A 267 -40.83 -4.47 12.78
C VAL A 267 -41.43 -3.95 11.48
N VAL A 268 -40.89 -4.37 10.33
CA VAL A 268 -41.23 -3.76 9.03
C VAL A 268 -42.73 -3.91 8.71
N SER A 269 -43.40 -4.97 9.15
CA SER A 269 -44.86 -5.11 8.99
C SER A 269 -45.66 -4.02 9.71
N GLU A 270 -45.19 -3.48 10.85
CA GLU A 270 -45.82 -2.31 11.48
C GLU A 270 -45.64 -1.04 10.62
N VAL A 271 -44.52 -0.91 9.91
CA VAL A 271 -44.27 0.22 9.00
C VAL A 271 -45.16 0.10 7.75
N LEU A 272 -45.25 -1.11 7.17
CA LEU A 272 -46.11 -1.39 6.02
C LEU A 272 -47.58 -1.08 6.31
N ASN A 273 -48.07 -1.36 7.51
CA ASN A 273 -49.44 -1.01 7.95
C ASN A 273 -49.72 0.51 7.97
N LEU A 274 -48.69 1.37 7.94
CA LEU A 274 -48.85 2.83 7.85
C LEU A 274 -48.87 3.35 6.41
N LEU A 275 -48.33 2.59 5.45
CA LEU A 275 -48.19 3.02 4.06
C LEU A 275 -49.52 3.22 3.29
N PRO A 276 -50.63 2.50 3.55
CA PRO A 276 -51.91 2.77 2.88
C PRO A 276 -52.42 4.21 3.05
N SER A 277 -52.07 4.90 4.14
CA SER A 277 -52.38 6.33 4.34
C SER A 277 -51.59 7.27 3.40
N TYR A 278 -50.58 6.75 2.71
CA TYR A 278 -49.65 7.46 1.83
C TYR A 278 -49.55 6.77 0.46
N SER A 279 -50.62 6.08 0.03
CA SER A 279 -50.75 5.48 -1.30
C SER A 279 -50.29 6.46 -2.39
N ASP A 280 -49.55 5.94 -3.37
CA ASP A 280 -49.04 6.69 -4.53
C ASP A 280 -48.06 7.83 -4.20
N LYS A 281 -47.75 8.03 -2.90
CA LYS A 281 -46.85 9.08 -2.40
C LYS A 281 -45.58 8.54 -1.75
N ILE A 282 -45.63 7.36 -1.14
CA ILE A 282 -44.47 6.68 -0.54
C ILE A 282 -44.43 5.22 -1.01
N SER A 283 -43.29 4.83 -1.58
CA SER A 283 -42.93 3.44 -1.87
C SER A 283 -42.01 2.88 -0.77
N LEU A 284 -42.06 1.56 -0.58
CA LEU A 284 -40.97 0.82 0.07
C LEU A 284 -39.80 0.80 -0.93
N ALA A 285 -38.65 1.36 -0.56
CA ALA A 285 -37.45 1.36 -1.38
C ALA A 285 -36.53 0.18 -1.09
N ALA A 286 -36.45 -0.26 0.17
CA ALA A 286 -35.66 -1.42 0.54
C ALA A 286 -36.23 -2.12 1.78
N PHE A 287 -36.32 -3.44 1.73
CA PHE A 287 -36.52 -4.31 2.88
C PHE A 287 -35.14 -4.82 3.32
N ASN A 288 -34.51 -4.10 4.25
CA ASN A 288 -33.12 -4.37 4.63
C ASN A 288 -33.04 -5.54 5.65
N SER A 289 -33.96 -5.60 6.60
CA SER A 289 -34.04 -6.66 7.61
C SER A 289 -35.47 -6.72 8.20
N PRO A 290 -35.81 -7.72 9.05
CA PRO A 290 -37.11 -7.75 9.74
C PRO A 290 -37.41 -6.53 10.61
N GLN A 291 -36.39 -5.73 10.98
CA GLN A 291 -36.50 -4.54 11.83
C GLN A 291 -35.99 -3.25 11.16
N SER A 292 -35.69 -3.26 9.86
CA SER A 292 -35.13 -2.13 9.13
C SER A 292 -35.60 -2.08 7.68
N CYS A 293 -36.15 -0.93 7.28
CA CYS A 293 -36.56 -0.67 5.90
C CYS A 293 -36.22 0.77 5.49
N THR A 294 -36.07 0.98 4.18
CA THR A 294 -35.95 2.31 3.59
C THR A 294 -37.25 2.64 2.86
N LEU A 295 -37.82 3.81 3.14
CA LEU A 295 -38.99 4.37 2.46
C LEU A 295 -38.55 5.49 1.51
N SER A 296 -39.30 5.73 0.44
CA SER A 296 -38.93 6.68 -0.61
C SER A 296 -40.16 7.29 -1.28
N GLY A 297 -40.15 8.59 -1.53
CA GLY A 297 -41.24 9.27 -2.23
C GLY A 297 -41.22 10.79 -2.08
N TYR A 298 -42.38 11.42 -2.24
CA TYR A 298 -42.49 12.89 -2.17
C TYR A 298 -42.06 13.42 -0.79
N ALA A 299 -41.31 14.53 -0.80
CA ALA A 299 -40.70 15.10 0.40
C ALA A 299 -41.72 15.38 1.51
N GLU A 300 -42.86 16.01 1.16
CA GLU A 300 -43.95 16.33 2.11
C GLU A 300 -44.56 15.08 2.77
N ALA A 301 -44.71 13.99 2.01
CA ALA A 301 -45.26 12.74 2.51
C ALA A 301 -44.28 12.05 3.47
N ILE A 302 -42.99 12.00 3.09
CA ILE A 302 -41.91 11.48 3.93
C ILE A 302 -41.76 12.31 5.21
N ASP A 303 -41.83 13.64 5.13
CA ASP A 303 -41.77 14.54 6.29
C ASP A 303 -42.97 14.34 7.23
N SER A 304 -44.19 14.21 6.67
CA SER A 304 -45.40 13.89 7.43
C SER A 304 -45.27 12.54 8.17
N LEU A 305 -44.82 11.49 7.49
CA LEU A 305 -44.61 10.18 8.11
C LEU A 305 -43.49 10.23 9.15
N HIS A 306 -42.40 10.95 8.88
CA HIS A 306 -41.30 11.16 9.82
C HIS A 306 -41.77 11.86 11.10
N GLN A 307 -42.61 12.90 10.99
CA GLN A 307 -43.23 13.57 12.15
C GLN A 307 -44.19 12.64 12.90
N LYS A 308 -45.01 11.85 12.20
CA LYS A 308 -45.93 10.87 12.79
C LYS A 308 -45.20 9.76 13.58
N LEU A 309 -44.08 9.26 13.04
CA LEU A 309 -43.23 8.29 13.74
C LEU A 309 -42.48 8.94 14.92
N SER A 310 -41.98 10.17 14.76
CA SER A 310 -41.27 10.93 15.80
C SER A 310 -42.13 11.37 16.99
N SER A 311 -43.46 11.42 16.82
CA SER A 311 -44.44 11.77 17.84
C SER A 311 -45.10 10.55 18.52
N SER A 312 -44.86 9.34 18.00
CA SER A 312 -45.37 8.09 18.59
C SER A 312 -44.74 7.78 19.95
N VAL A 313 -45.51 7.18 20.87
CA VAL A 313 -45.07 6.80 22.22
C VAL A 313 -43.89 5.81 22.21
N LYS A 314 -43.66 5.09 21.11
CA LYS A 314 -42.49 4.21 20.88
C LYS A 314 -41.14 4.96 20.74
N LYS A 315 -41.12 6.29 20.87
CA LYS A 315 -39.97 7.19 20.64
C LYS A 315 -38.63 6.76 21.26
N LYS A 316 -38.61 6.08 22.41
CA LYS A 316 -37.36 5.83 23.16
C LYS A 316 -36.32 4.98 22.42
N ASN A 317 -36.73 4.11 21.49
CA ASN A 317 -35.82 3.21 20.77
C ASN A 317 -35.89 3.31 19.24
N LEU A 318 -36.66 4.21 18.64
CA LEU A 318 -36.81 4.26 17.17
C LEU A 318 -35.60 4.95 16.51
N PHE A 319 -35.04 4.39 15.43
CA PHE A 319 -34.01 5.06 14.62
C PHE A 319 -34.61 5.54 13.29
N LEU A 320 -34.58 6.85 13.07
CA LEU A 320 -35.06 7.50 11.85
C LEU A 320 -33.91 8.31 11.24
N ARG A 321 -33.62 8.11 9.96
CA ARG A 321 -32.61 8.88 9.23
C ARG A 321 -33.06 9.20 7.81
N VAL A 322 -33.23 10.48 7.51
CA VAL A 322 -33.36 10.97 6.14
C VAL A 322 -32.00 10.81 5.45
N LEU A 323 -31.99 10.26 4.22
CA LEU A 323 -30.79 10.11 3.42
C LEU A 323 -30.52 11.38 2.61
N ASP A 324 -29.23 11.72 2.48
CA ASP A 324 -28.75 12.81 1.62
C ASP A 324 -28.61 12.27 0.19
N VAL A 325 -29.69 12.39 -0.58
CA VAL A 325 -29.80 11.91 -1.97
C VAL A 325 -30.56 12.93 -2.82
N PRO A 326 -30.19 13.13 -4.10
CA PRO A 326 -30.83 14.13 -4.96
C PRO A 326 -32.24 13.73 -5.42
N ALA A 327 -32.59 12.45 -5.32
CA ALA A 327 -33.87 11.90 -5.74
C ALA A 327 -34.35 10.73 -4.86
N ALA A 328 -35.66 10.51 -4.85
CA ALA A 328 -36.31 9.38 -4.19
C ALA A 328 -36.24 8.09 -5.04
N TYR A 329 -35.12 7.37 -5.01
CA TYR A 329 -34.91 6.11 -5.73
C TYR A 329 -35.86 4.98 -5.26
N HIS A 330 -36.08 3.93 -6.08
CA HIS A 330 -36.99 2.83 -5.77
C HIS A 330 -38.41 3.32 -5.39
N SER A 331 -38.92 4.23 -6.20
CA SER A 331 -40.26 4.81 -6.05
C SER A 331 -40.81 5.18 -7.42
N GLN A 332 -42.09 5.53 -7.46
CA GLN A 332 -42.81 6.07 -8.62
C GLN A 332 -42.15 7.34 -9.22
N MET A 333 -41.23 8.00 -8.50
CA MET A 333 -40.43 9.08 -9.08
C MET A 333 -39.45 8.60 -10.18
N MET A 334 -39.16 7.30 -10.25
CA MET A 334 -38.32 6.70 -11.30
C MET A 334 -39.11 6.37 -12.58
N ASP A 335 -40.46 6.35 -12.54
CA ASP A 335 -41.33 5.97 -13.67
C ASP A 335 -41.00 6.73 -14.99
N PRO A 336 -40.68 8.05 -14.99
CA PRO A 336 -40.40 8.78 -16.22
C PRO A 336 -39.14 8.36 -16.99
N ILE A 337 -38.24 7.58 -16.38
CA ILE A 337 -36.96 7.17 -16.99
C ILE A 337 -36.87 5.68 -17.33
N LEU A 338 -37.88 4.87 -17.00
CA LEU A 338 -37.81 3.41 -17.13
C LEU A 338 -37.68 2.96 -18.58
N SER A 339 -38.63 3.31 -19.46
CA SER A 339 -38.55 2.95 -20.89
C SER A 339 -37.27 3.44 -21.57
N GLN A 340 -36.77 4.64 -21.24
CA GLN A 340 -35.49 5.10 -21.77
C GLN A 340 -34.30 4.26 -21.27
N LEU A 341 -34.35 3.76 -20.04
CA LEU A 341 -33.31 2.89 -19.47
C LEU A 341 -33.36 1.48 -20.08
N GLU A 342 -34.56 0.95 -20.30
CA GLU A 342 -34.81 -0.32 -21.00
C GLU A 342 -34.20 -0.30 -22.40
N ASP A 343 -34.59 0.70 -23.22
CA ASP A 343 -34.11 0.87 -24.59
C ASP A 343 -32.59 1.12 -24.66
N SER A 344 -32.02 1.88 -23.72
CA SER A 344 -30.59 2.27 -23.76
C SER A 344 -29.66 1.12 -23.35
N ILE A 345 -30.08 0.29 -22.40
CA ILE A 345 -29.32 -0.90 -21.99
C ILE A 345 -29.54 -2.03 -22.99
N GLY A 346 -30.79 -2.27 -23.41
CA GLY A 346 -31.16 -3.36 -24.30
C GLY A 346 -30.78 -4.74 -23.72
N SER A 347 -30.45 -5.70 -24.59
CA SER A 347 -29.86 -6.97 -24.17
C SER A 347 -28.36 -6.84 -23.95
N LEU A 348 -27.84 -7.55 -22.94
CA LEU A 348 -26.42 -7.66 -22.59
C LEU A 348 -25.93 -9.08 -22.90
N GLN A 349 -24.62 -9.25 -23.08
CA GLN A 349 -24.05 -10.59 -23.17
C GLN A 349 -23.89 -11.19 -21.77
N VAL A 350 -24.18 -12.48 -21.64
CA VAL A 350 -24.12 -13.20 -20.37
C VAL A 350 -23.13 -14.34 -20.51
N ASN A 351 -22.19 -14.42 -19.57
CA ASN A 351 -21.25 -15.53 -19.47
C ASN A 351 -21.75 -16.57 -18.46
N ASP A 352 -21.08 -17.72 -18.44
CA ASP A 352 -21.25 -18.70 -17.36
C ASP A 352 -20.84 -18.09 -16.01
N VAL A 353 -21.61 -18.43 -14.96
CA VAL A 353 -21.46 -17.88 -13.62
C VAL A 353 -20.33 -18.60 -12.87
N GLU A 354 -19.27 -17.86 -12.50
CA GLU A 354 -18.17 -18.39 -11.67
C GLU A 354 -18.56 -18.52 -10.19
N THR A 355 -19.55 -17.76 -9.73
CA THR A 355 -19.97 -17.71 -8.32
C THR A 355 -21.46 -17.39 -8.19
N GLU A 356 -22.19 -18.17 -7.38
CA GLU A 356 -23.64 -18.00 -7.19
C GLU A 356 -24.03 -16.53 -6.96
N LEU A 357 -24.94 -16.01 -7.79
CA LEU A 357 -25.40 -14.62 -7.73
C LEU A 357 -26.84 -14.56 -7.25
N PHE A 358 -27.10 -13.72 -6.24
CA PHE A 358 -28.45 -13.49 -5.72
C PHE A 358 -28.94 -12.08 -6.05
N SER A 359 -30.13 -12.02 -6.64
CA SER A 359 -30.84 -10.78 -6.95
C SER A 359 -31.62 -10.28 -5.74
N THR A 360 -31.48 -8.99 -5.43
CA THR A 360 -32.34 -8.26 -4.50
C THR A 360 -33.60 -7.72 -5.19
N VAL A 361 -33.69 -7.75 -6.52
CA VAL A 361 -34.93 -7.46 -7.26
C VAL A 361 -35.93 -8.63 -7.16
N THR A 362 -35.45 -9.87 -7.25
CA THR A 362 -36.28 -11.08 -7.16
C THR A 362 -36.21 -11.77 -5.79
N GLY A 363 -35.21 -11.44 -4.97
CA GLY A 363 -35.00 -12.01 -3.62
C GLY A 363 -34.52 -13.46 -3.62
N ARG A 364 -34.00 -13.95 -4.75
CA ARG A 364 -33.58 -15.34 -4.98
C ARG A 364 -32.28 -15.41 -5.80
N GLU A 365 -31.80 -16.61 -6.02
CA GLU A 365 -30.70 -16.89 -6.96
C GLU A 365 -31.08 -16.46 -8.39
N VAL A 366 -30.09 -16.07 -9.18
CA VAL A 366 -30.27 -15.56 -10.54
C VAL A 366 -30.87 -16.62 -11.47
N GLU A 367 -31.89 -16.24 -12.23
CA GLU A 367 -32.44 -17.06 -13.34
C GLU A 367 -32.58 -16.20 -14.59
N GLN A 368 -32.24 -16.73 -15.76
CA GLN A 368 -32.41 -16.00 -17.03
C GLN A 368 -33.88 -15.54 -17.20
N PRO A 369 -34.15 -14.26 -17.55
CA PRO A 369 -33.22 -13.25 -18.06
C PRO A 369 -32.77 -12.20 -17.01
N ASP A 370 -32.67 -12.54 -15.72
CA ASP A 370 -32.20 -11.63 -14.68
C ASP A 370 -30.79 -11.09 -15.01
N PHE A 371 -30.53 -9.81 -14.69
CA PHE A 371 -29.33 -9.02 -15.04
C PHE A 371 -29.02 -8.83 -16.54
N SER A 372 -29.57 -9.65 -17.44
CA SER A 372 -29.19 -9.68 -18.87
C SER A 372 -29.91 -8.65 -19.75
N THR A 373 -30.88 -7.91 -19.21
CA THR A 373 -31.74 -7.01 -20.01
C THR A 373 -32.01 -5.66 -19.35
N GLY A 374 -32.32 -4.66 -20.18
CA GLY A 374 -32.73 -3.33 -19.75
C GLY A 374 -33.97 -3.35 -18.85
N GLU A 375 -34.92 -4.26 -19.08
CA GLU A 375 -36.10 -4.46 -18.23
C GLU A 375 -35.73 -4.90 -16.82
N TYR A 376 -34.73 -5.79 -16.66
CA TYR A 376 -34.22 -6.12 -15.33
C TYR A 376 -33.64 -4.88 -14.63
N TRP A 377 -32.86 -4.07 -15.34
CA TRP A 377 -32.23 -2.88 -14.77
C TRP A 377 -33.21 -1.72 -14.51
N ALA A 378 -34.28 -1.62 -15.29
CA ALA A 378 -35.43 -0.75 -15.04
C ALA A 378 -36.29 -1.21 -13.85
N ARG A 379 -36.37 -2.51 -13.61
CA ARG A 379 -36.90 -3.03 -12.34
C ARG A 379 -35.96 -2.78 -11.18
N ASN A 380 -34.64 -3.00 -11.31
CA ASN A 380 -33.67 -2.75 -10.23
C ASN A 380 -33.73 -1.31 -9.67
N ILE A 381 -33.93 -0.30 -10.53
CA ILE A 381 -34.09 1.10 -10.11
C ILE A 381 -35.46 1.43 -9.48
N ARG A 382 -36.51 0.67 -9.83
CA ARG A 382 -37.92 0.99 -9.52
C ARG A 382 -38.52 0.17 -8.40
N ASP A 383 -38.22 -1.12 -8.37
CA ASP A 383 -38.75 -2.11 -7.44
C ASP A 383 -38.04 -2.01 -6.07
N PRO A 384 -38.69 -2.45 -4.98
CA PRO A 384 -38.05 -2.52 -3.66
C PRO A 384 -36.85 -3.47 -3.64
N VAL A 385 -35.74 -3.03 -3.06
CA VAL A 385 -34.57 -3.88 -2.77
C VAL A 385 -34.93 -4.89 -1.69
N SER A 386 -35.15 -6.15 -2.08
CA SER A 386 -35.50 -7.28 -1.20
C SER A 386 -34.25 -7.93 -0.58
N PHE A 387 -33.41 -7.09 0.05
CA PHE A 387 -32.11 -7.49 0.59
C PHE A 387 -32.22 -8.58 1.67
N GLU A 388 -33.19 -8.47 2.57
CA GLU A 388 -33.48 -9.48 3.60
C GLU A 388 -33.72 -10.87 2.99
N GLN A 389 -34.54 -10.93 1.93
CA GLN A 389 -34.89 -12.17 1.25
C GLN A 389 -33.69 -12.75 0.49
N ALA A 390 -32.90 -11.91 -0.19
CA ALA A 390 -31.67 -12.34 -0.87
C ALA A 390 -30.63 -12.91 0.12
N VAL A 391 -30.44 -12.26 1.27
CA VAL A 391 -29.56 -12.74 2.36
C VAL A 391 -30.06 -14.07 2.93
N ARG A 392 -31.38 -14.25 3.12
CA ARG A 392 -31.95 -15.55 3.52
C ARG A 392 -31.71 -16.63 2.46
N SER A 393 -31.94 -16.31 1.18
CA SER A 393 -31.75 -17.25 0.07
C SER A 393 -30.30 -17.73 -0.02
N ALA A 394 -29.33 -16.80 0.00
CA ALA A 394 -27.90 -17.11 -0.04
C ALA A 394 -27.43 -17.94 1.16
N ALA A 395 -28.00 -17.73 2.36
CA ALA A 395 -27.66 -18.48 3.56
C ALA A 395 -28.38 -19.84 3.69
N LYS A 396 -29.48 -20.07 2.95
CA LYS A 396 -30.41 -21.20 3.20
C LYS A 396 -29.77 -22.59 3.02
N VAL A 397 -28.81 -22.72 2.11
CA VAL A 397 -28.20 -24.00 1.72
C VAL A 397 -26.84 -24.21 2.40
N LYS A 398 -26.21 -23.12 2.89
CA LYS A 398 -24.82 -23.10 3.35
C LYS A 398 -24.75 -23.16 4.88
N LYS A 399 -23.85 -24.00 5.41
CA LYS A 399 -23.56 -24.08 6.85
C LYS A 399 -22.39 -23.15 7.17
N ASN A 400 -22.44 -22.47 8.31
CA ASN A 400 -21.38 -21.58 8.82
C ASN A 400 -21.01 -20.44 7.84
N VAL A 401 -22.01 -19.68 7.39
CA VAL A 401 -21.82 -18.57 6.44
C VAL A 401 -21.10 -17.38 7.10
N VAL A 402 -20.06 -16.88 6.43
CA VAL A 402 -19.34 -15.65 6.78
C VAL A 402 -19.61 -14.62 5.70
N PHE A 403 -20.05 -13.42 6.07
CA PHE A 403 -20.26 -12.33 5.12
C PHE A 403 -19.05 -11.39 5.12
N VAL A 404 -18.59 -10.98 3.92
CA VAL A 404 -17.59 -9.94 3.75
C VAL A 404 -18.23 -8.76 3.01
N GLU A 405 -18.44 -7.65 3.71
CA GLU A 405 -19.00 -6.43 3.15
C GLU A 405 -17.92 -5.68 2.34
N ILE A 406 -17.99 -5.78 1.00
CA ILE A 406 -17.13 -5.04 0.07
C ILE A 406 -17.70 -3.63 -0.11
N GLY A 407 -17.13 -2.65 0.58
CA GLY A 407 -17.58 -1.25 0.47
C GLY A 407 -16.85 -0.30 1.41
N PRO A 408 -16.93 1.02 1.16
CA PRO A 408 -16.16 2.05 1.87
C PRO A 408 -16.56 2.26 3.34
N ARG A 409 -17.66 1.62 3.81
CA ARG A 409 -18.22 1.75 5.16
C ARG A 409 -18.99 0.49 5.51
N ARG A 410 -19.15 0.23 6.82
CA ARG A 410 -20.02 -0.82 7.35
C ARG A 410 -21.47 -0.34 7.36
N ALA A 411 -22.25 -0.72 6.34
CA ALA A 411 -23.66 -0.36 6.19
C ALA A 411 -24.59 -1.57 6.39
N LEU A 412 -24.17 -2.75 5.91
CA LEU A 412 -25.02 -3.94 5.80
C LEU A 412 -24.89 -4.90 6.99
N GLN A 413 -23.75 -4.89 7.72
CA GLN A 413 -23.49 -5.75 8.88
C GLN A 413 -24.70 -5.93 9.81
N ARG A 414 -25.30 -4.83 10.23
CA ARG A 414 -26.44 -4.85 11.16
C ARG A 414 -27.66 -5.56 10.56
N ASN A 415 -27.95 -5.31 9.29
CA ASN A 415 -29.14 -5.86 8.65
C ASN A 415 -29.02 -7.36 8.36
N ILE A 416 -27.80 -7.83 8.06
CA ILE A 416 -27.49 -9.26 7.94
C ILE A 416 -27.69 -9.97 9.29
N GLN A 417 -27.17 -9.40 10.39
CA GLN A 417 -27.34 -9.95 11.75
C GLN A 417 -28.80 -9.97 12.22
N GLU A 418 -29.59 -8.93 11.93
CA GLU A 418 -31.03 -8.91 12.19
C GLU A 418 -31.82 -9.93 11.35
N THR A 419 -31.27 -10.41 10.25
CA THR A 419 -31.91 -11.35 9.32
C THR A 419 -31.60 -12.81 9.68
N LEU A 420 -30.32 -13.11 9.94
CA LEU A 420 -29.82 -14.49 10.15
C LEU A 420 -29.54 -14.84 11.62
N GLY A 421 -29.39 -13.84 12.50
CA GLY A 421 -29.08 -14.01 13.91
C GLY A 421 -27.79 -13.27 14.31
N ASN A 422 -27.72 -12.83 15.57
CA ASN A 422 -26.60 -12.03 16.08
C ASN A 422 -25.24 -12.74 16.03
N ASP A 423 -25.23 -14.08 16.04
CA ASP A 423 -24.03 -14.91 15.96
C ASP A 423 -23.44 -14.97 14.53
N THR A 424 -24.13 -14.38 13.54
CA THR A 424 -23.64 -14.30 12.16
C THR A 424 -22.42 -13.40 12.06
N ILE A 425 -21.32 -13.95 11.54
CA ILE A 425 -20.07 -13.22 11.34
C ILE A 425 -20.20 -12.36 10.09
N VAL A 426 -20.03 -11.05 10.26
CA VAL A 426 -19.90 -10.08 9.16
C VAL A 426 -18.62 -9.28 9.34
N LEU A 427 -17.76 -9.37 8.34
CA LEU A 427 -16.51 -8.64 8.21
C LEU A 427 -16.68 -7.50 7.22
N SER A 428 -15.79 -6.51 7.24
CA SER A 428 -15.83 -5.36 6.33
C SER A 428 -14.49 -5.24 5.62
N SER A 429 -14.49 -4.96 4.32
CA SER A 429 -13.25 -4.88 3.54
C SER A 429 -12.37 -3.71 3.97
N VAL A 430 -12.99 -2.54 4.21
CA VAL A 430 -12.33 -1.29 4.56
C VAL A 430 -13.20 -0.49 5.55
N GLN A 431 -12.60 0.51 6.20
CA GLN A 431 -13.28 1.42 7.10
C GLN A 431 -12.52 2.75 7.12
N PRO A 432 -13.19 3.91 7.00
CA PRO A 432 -12.53 5.20 6.95
C PRO A 432 -11.55 5.39 8.12
N ASP A 433 -10.40 5.95 7.80
CA ASP A 433 -9.26 6.19 8.70
C ASP A 433 -8.58 4.91 9.25
N LYS A 434 -9.01 3.72 8.83
CA LYS A 434 -8.56 2.40 9.32
C LYS A 434 -8.46 1.33 8.22
N ASP A 435 -8.32 1.73 6.95
CA ASP A 435 -8.49 0.81 5.81
C ASP A 435 -7.53 -0.39 5.86
N HIS A 436 -6.23 -0.14 6.08
CA HIS A 436 -5.21 -1.18 6.19
C HIS A 436 -5.40 -2.09 7.43
N GLU A 437 -5.67 -1.51 8.61
CA GLU A 437 -5.96 -2.27 9.84
C GLU A 437 -7.19 -3.17 9.66
N THR A 438 -8.22 -2.65 9.00
CA THR A 438 -9.49 -3.37 8.74
C THR A 438 -9.29 -4.50 7.75
N MET A 439 -8.54 -4.27 6.67
CA MET A 439 -8.25 -5.27 5.65
C MET A 439 -7.39 -6.43 6.21
N LEU A 440 -6.32 -6.12 6.96
CA LEU A 440 -5.50 -7.12 7.65
C LEU A 440 -6.29 -7.95 8.67
N ASN A 441 -7.18 -7.30 9.43
CA ASN A 441 -8.05 -7.97 10.40
C ASN A 441 -9.07 -8.88 9.69
N THR A 442 -9.65 -8.44 8.57
CA THR A 442 -10.57 -9.26 7.77
C THR A 442 -9.89 -10.50 7.19
N VAL A 443 -8.69 -10.38 6.61
CA VAL A 443 -7.92 -11.55 6.12
C VAL A 443 -7.55 -12.49 7.26
N SER A 444 -7.00 -11.97 8.36
CA SER A 444 -6.70 -12.76 9.57
C SER A 444 -7.93 -13.51 10.08
N LYS A 445 -9.10 -12.85 10.10
CA LYS A 445 -10.33 -13.44 10.62
C LYS A 445 -10.94 -14.47 9.67
N LEU A 446 -10.78 -14.32 8.36
CA LEU A 446 -11.16 -15.35 7.38
C LEU A 446 -10.31 -16.61 7.55
N PHE A 447 -9.00 -16.45 7.75
CA PHE A 447 -8.10 -17.58 8.05
C PHE A 447 -8.45 -18.29 9.37
N GLU A 448 -8.72 -17.55 10.45
CA GLU A 448 -9.21 -18.12 11.72
C GLU A 448 -10.50 -18.96 11.56
N LEU A 449 -11.29 -18.67 10.53
CA LEU A 449 -12.55 -19.36 10.22
C LEU A 449 -12.37 -20.50 9.21
N GLY A 450 -11.13 -20.82 8.82
CA GLY A 450 -10.78 -21.92 7.93
C GLY A 450 -10.83 -21.58 6.43
N VAL A 451 -10.98 -20.30 6.06
CA VAL A 451 -10.84 -19.86 4.66
C VAL A 451 -9.37 -19.95 4.28
N GLN A 452 -9.07 -20.64 3.18
CA GLN A 452 -7.72 -20.72 2.64
C GLN A 452 -7.29 -19.34 2.12
N VAL A 453 -6.17 -18.85 2.65
CA VAL A 453 -5.52 -17.62 2.21
C VAL A 453 -4.21 -18.00 1.54
N ASP A 454 -3.99 -17.52 0.32
CA ASP A 454 -2.70 -17.62 -0.35
C ASP A 454 -1.74 -16.62 0.31
N TRP A 455 -1.05 -17.11 1.34
CA TRP A 455 -0.12 -16.31 2.13
C TRP A 455 1.09 -15.85 1.31
N ASP A 456 1.54 -16.62 0.30
CA ASP A 456 2.64 -16.21 -0.57
C ASP A 456 2.25 -14.97 -1.39
N GLN A 457 1.04 -14.93 -1.94
CA GLN A 457 0.53 -13.76 -2.66
C GLN A 457 0.23 -12.59 -1.72
N PHE A 458 -0.33 -12.87 -0.53
CA PHE A 458 -0.57 -11.86 0.50
C PHE A 458 0.72 -11.16 0.94
N TYR A 459 1.80 -11.91 1.18
CA TYR A 459 3.07 -11.39 1.66
C TYR A 459 3.96 -10.78 0.55
N ARG A 460 3.73 -11.07 -0.74
CA ARG A 460 4.45 -10.42 -1.86
C ARG A 460 4.31 -8.89 -1.88
N GLY A 461 3.18 -8.35 -1.43
CA GLY A 461 2.94 -6.90 -1.35
C GLY A 461 3.70 -6.17 -0.23
N LEU A 462 4.33 -6.90 0.70
CA LEU A 462 5.08 -6.33 1.82
C LEU A 462 6.58 -6.25 1.47
N SER A 463 6.99 -5.09 0.95
CA SER A 463 8.33 -4.83 0.37
C SER A 463 9.51 -5.30 1.22
N TYR A 464 9.37 -5.28 2.55
CA TYR A 464 10.35 -5.78 3.52
C TYR A 464 10.90 -7.18 3.21
N LEU A 465 10.06 -8.09 2.71
CA LEU A 465 10.44 -9.48 2.42
C LEU A 465 11.12 -9.64 1.04
N HIS A 466 11.00 -8.63 0.18
CA HIS A 466 11.56 -8.62 -1.18
C HIS A 466 12.88 -7.85 -1.27
N GLU A 467 13.01 -6.73 -0.56
CA GLU A 467 14.20 -5.88 -0.55
C GLU A 467 15.37 -6.50 0.24
N HIS A 468 15.06 -7.30 1.26
CA HIS A 468 16.05 -8.06 2.01
C HIS A 468 16.16 -9.48 1.46
N LYS A 469 16.98 -9.67 0.40
CA LYS A 469 17.31 -10.99 -0.18
C LYS A 469 18.82 -11.14 -0.40
N HIS A 470 19.37 -12.32 -0.14
CA HIS A 470 20.72 -12.72 -0.59
C HIS A 470 20.61 -14.04 -1.35
N ASN A 471 21.18 -14.08 -2.56
CA ASN A 471 21.11 -15.24 -3.47
C ASN A 471 19.68 -15.80 -3.67
N GLY A 472 18.68 -14.92 -3.72
CA GLY A 472 17.26 -15.27 -3.90
C GLY A 472 16.51 -15.65 -2.62
N VAL A 473 17.22 -15.99 -1.54
CA VAL A 473 16.63 -16.30 -0.23
C VAL A 473 16.32 -15.01 0.53
N ALA A 474 15.12 -14.90 1.10
CA ALA A 474 14.71 -13.73 1.86
C ALA A 474 15.41 -13.67 3.23
N ILE A 475 16.20 -12.61 3.44
CA ILE A 475 16.77 -12.22 4.73
C ILE A 475 15.66 -11.56 5.56
N ILE A 476 14.73 -12.39 5.99
CA ILE A 476 13.73 -12.02 6.98
C ILE A 476 14.37 -12.37 8.33
N PRO A 477 14.24 -11.54 9.39
CA PRO A 477 14.84 -11.87 10.68
C PRO A 477 14.35 -13.25 11.12
N GLY A 478 15.26 -14.23 11.21
CA GLY A 478 14.88 -15.65 11.33
C GLY A 478 13.95 -15.94 12.50
N ALA A 479 14.00 -15.10 13.55
CA ALA A 479 13.04 -15.09 14.64
C ALA A 479 11.56 -15.00 14.20
N PHE A 480 11.21 -14.25 13.16
CA PHE A 480 9.79 -13.96 12.89
C PHE A 480 9.02 -15.21 12.47
N TYR A 481 9.56 -16.02 11.55
CA TYR A 481 8.95 -17.31 11.18
C TYR A 481 9.03 -18.34 12.30
N THR A 482 10.17 -18.44 13.00
CA THR A 482 10.31 -19.41 14.09
C THR A 482 9.38 -19.07 15.25
N GLU A 483 9.20 -17.79 15.59
CA GLU A 483 8.30 -17.35 16.67
C GLU A 483 6.82 -17.32 16.24
N LEU A 484 6.46 -17.01 14.98
CA LEU A 484 5.07 -17.20 14.50
C LEU A 484 4.71 -18.69 14.41
N GLY A 485 5.59 -19.50 13.83
CA GLY A 485 5.40 -20.94 13.69
C GLY A 485 5.30 -21.62 15.05
N LEU A 486 6.17 -21.25 16.01
CA LEU A 486 6.10 -21.75 17.37
C LEU A 486 4.85 -21.23 18.12
N ALA A 487 4.41 -19.99 17.90
CA ALA A 487 3.18 -19.48 18.50
C ALA A 487 1.93 -20.19 17.95
N ALA A 488 1.86 -20.44 16.63
CA ALA A 488 0.79 -21.21 15.99
C ALA A 488 0.80 -22.68 16.43
N PHE A 489 1.99 -23.28 16.55
CA PHE A 489 2.19 -24.62 17.09
C PHE A 489 1.79 -24.72 18.57
N MET A 490 2.17 -23.76 19.42
CA MET A 490 1.82 -23.76 20.84
C MET A 490 0.34 -23.42 21.09
N ALA A 491 -0.30 -22.65 20.21
CA ALA A 491 -1.75 -22.47 20.22
C ALA A 491 -2.53 -23.76 19.88
N SER A 492 -1.88 -24.74 19.26
CA SER A 492 -2.48 -26.02 18.85
C SER A 492 -1.96 -27.25 19.62
N ALA A 493 -0.78 -27.19 20.24
CA ALA A 493 -0.13 -28.31 20.92
C ALA A 493 -0.24 -28.23 22.45
N LYS A 494 -0.82 -29.27 23.07
CA LYS A 494 -0.70 -29.54 24.51
C LYS A 494 0.48 -30.50 24.76
N PRO A 495 1.63 -30.06 25.29
CA PRO A 495 2.80 -30.92 25.45
C PRO A 495 2.63 -31.89 26.61
N LYS A 496 2.82 -33.20 26.37
CA LYS A 496 2.96 -34.19 27.44
C LYS A 496 4.46 -34.40 27.71
N VAL A 497 4.91 -34.07 28.93
CA VAL A 497 6.25 -34.33 29.55
C VAL A 497 7.35 -33.26 29.25
N PRO A 498 8.17 -32.84 30.25
CA PRO A 498 9.15 -31.75 30.11
C PRO A 498 10.61 -32.20 29.93
N LEU A 499 11.43 -31.34 29.28
CA LEU A 499 12.87 -31.51 29.03
C LEU A 499 13.73 -30.69 30.01
N ASN A 500 14.15 -31.30 31.12
CA ASN A 500 15.04 -30.69 32.12
C ASN A 500 16.50 -31.17 31.99
N THR A 501 17.20 -30.85 30.90
CA THR A 501 18.66 -31.04 30.81
C THR A 501 19.30 -30.20 29.71
N LEU A 502 20.04 -29.14 30.08
CA LEU A 502 21.48 -28.90 29.80
C LEU A 502 21.92 -27.50 30.30
N GLN A 503 23.22 -27.21 30.26
CA GLN A 503 23.85 -26.03 30.89
C GLN A 503 25.06 -25.48 30.11
N LYS A 504 25.02 -24.17 29.80
CA LYS A 504 26.09 -23.13 29.85
C LYS A 504 27.58 -23.50 29.74
N MET A 505 28.33 -22.74 28.92
CA MET A 505 29.45 -21.84 29.33
C MET A 505 30.12 -21.05 28.16
N SER A 506 31.09 -20.17 28.41
CA SER A 506 31.54 -19.02 27.57
C SER A 506 33.08 -18.80 27.64
N SER A 507 33.83 -18.05 26.80
CA SER A 507 33.68 -17.26 25.53
C SER A 507 35.04 -16.60 25.17
N GLY A 508 35.32 -16.07 23.96
CA GLY A 508 36.56 -15.27 23.76
C GLY A 508 36.82 -14.53 22.41
N SER A 509 36.89 -13.18 22.49
CA SER A 509 37.73 -12.17 21.78
C SER A 509 38.35 -12.42 20.37
N ILE A 510 38.15 -11.62 19.31
CA ILE A 510 38.51 -10.17 19.06
C ILE A 510 39.99 -10.04 18.57
N ASP A 511 40.32 -9.52 17.36
CA ASP A 511 40.60 -8.07 17.10
C ASP A 511 40.51 -7.57 15.60
N PHE A 512 40.94 -6.33 15.33
CA PHE A 512 40.24 -5.31 14.51
C PHE A 512 41.10 -4.40 13.56
N LEU A 513 40.43 -3.64 12.64
CA LEU A 513 40.85 -2.34 11.99
C LEU A 513 41.97 -2.31 10.90
N SER A 514 42.17 -1.27 10.04
CA SER A 514 41.66 0.14 9.89
C SER A 514 41.60 0.61 8.39
N VAL A 515 40.64 1.43 7.91
CA VAL A 515 40.49 2.94 7.87
C VAL A 515 41.70 3.76 7.29
N GLU A 516 41.65 4.89 6.54
CA GLU A 516 40.59 5.85 6.07
C GLU A 516 41.04 6.75 4.85
N GLU A 517 40.29 7.85 4.55
CA GLU A 517 40.57 9.19 3.91
C GLU A 517 39.89 9.47 2.53
N SER A 518 38.79 10.23 2.38
CA SER A 518 38.47 11.71 2.54
C SER A 518 38.92 12.59 1.35
N GLU A 519 38.29 13.70 0.91
CA GLU A 519 36.99 14.40 1.17
C GLU A 519 36.73 15.45 0.03
N SER A 520 35.49 15.96 -0.19
CA SER A 520 35.20 17.35 -0.67
C SER A 520 33.68 17.64 -0.83
N TYR A 521 33.27 18.92 -0.70
CA TYR A 521 31.88 19.37 -0.46
C TYR A 521 31.18 20.09 -1.64
N PHE A 522 31.83 20.22 -2.79
CA PHE A 522 31.21 20.64 -4.05
C PHE A 522 31.72 19.79 -5.20
N SER A 523 30.84 19.11 -5.94
CA SER A 523 31.17 18.67 -7.30
C SER A 523 29.94 18.70 -8.21
N SER A 524 30.07 19.40 -9.33
CA SER A 524 29.34 19.01 -10.53
C SER A 524 29.99 17.73 -11.05
N LYS A 525 29.22 16.65 -11.24
CA LYS A 525 29.71 15.52 -12.03
C LYS A 525 29.56 15.84 -13.52
N THR A 526 30.51 16.62 -14.03
CA THR A 526 30.97 16.40 -15.40
C THR A 526 31.68 15.05 -15.39
N LEU A 527 31.04 14.00 -15.91
CA LEU A 527 31.76 12.75 -16.20
C LEU A 527 32.73 13.01 -17.35
N SER A 528 33.99 12.63 -17.18
CA SER A 528 35.01 12.75 -18.21
C SER A 528 34.59 11.99 -19.46
N GLY A 529 34.49 12.68 -20.59
CA GLY A 529 34.43 12.00 -21.88
C GLY A 529 35.71 11.21 -22.08
N VAL A 530 35.60 9.89 -22.27
CA VAL A 530 36.72 9.07 -22.73
C VAL A 530 36.89 9.33 -24.22
N VAL A 531 37.71 10.32 -24.55
CA VAL A 531 38.24 10.49 -25.90
C VAL A 531 39.32 9.44 -26.10
N LEU A 532 39.03 8.40 -26.87
CA LEU A 532 40.08 7.54 -27.43
C LEU A 532 40.76 8.28 -28.58
N SER A 533 41.74 9.12 -28.27
CA SER A 533 42.68 9.60 -29.28
C SER A 533 43.54 8.42 -29.70
N LYS A 534 43.41 8.03 -30.98
CA LYS A 534 44.27 7.05 -31.61
C LYS A 534 45.64 7.71 -31.85
N ASP A 535 46.71 6.99 -31.50
CA ASP A 535 48.11 7.44 -31.53
C ASP A 535 48.39 8.58 -30.50
N ASP A 536 49.40 8.50 -29.62
CA ASP A 536 50.80 8.26 -29.95
C ASP A 536 51.61 7.62 -28.78
N SER A 537 52.90 7.45 -29.03
CA SER A 537 53.84 6.54 -28.41
C SER A 537 54.66 7.14 -27.25
N LYS A 538 54.52 6.57 -26.04
CA LYS A 538 55.60 6.17 -25.10
C LYS A 538 55.04 5.73 -23.75
N GLY A 539 55.42 4.51 -23.34
CA GLY A 539 54.73 3.75 -22.31
C GLY A 539 54.76 4.29 -20.88
N THR A 540 53.68 4.01 -20.17
CA THR A 540 53.69 3.61 -18.76
C THR A 540 52.70 2.46 -18.61
N LEU A 541 53.02 1.44 -17.79
CA LEU A 541 52.15 0.28 -17.60
C LEU A 541 50.85 0.64 -16.86
N SER A 542 49.80 -0.14 -17.12
CA SER A 542 48.52 -0.03 -16.44
C SER A 542 48.64 -0.35 -14.95
N ASN A 543 48.23 0.57 -14.07
CA ASN A 543 48.17 0.37 -12.62
C ASN A 543 46.87 -0.34 -12.20
N ILE A 544 46.57 -1.51 -12.77
CA ILE A 544 45.56 -2.41 -12.19
C ILE A 544 46.15 -3.01 -10.91
N GLN A 545 45.65 -2.55 -9.76
CA GLN A 545 46.00 -3.15 -8.48
C GLN A 545 45.07 -4.34 -8.20
N LEU A 546 45.66 -5.53 -8.04
CA LEU A 546 44.96 -6.74 -7.63
C LEU A 546 44.75 -6.75 -6.10
N LEU A 547 43.55 -7.20 -5.70
CA LEU A 547 43.05 -7.42 -4.33
C LEU A 547 42.64 -6.15 -3.52
N PRO A 548 41.55 -6.25 -2.71
CA PRO A 548 40.97 -5.11 -2.00
C PRO A 548 41.74 -4.74 -0.73
N LYS A 549 41.78 -3.44 -0.41
CA LYS A 549 42.15 -2.96 0.94
C LYS A 549 41.08 -3.31 1.97
N PRO A 550 41.42 -3.57 3.23
CA PRO A 550 40.44 -3.72 4.31
C PRO A 550 39.65 -2.42 4.51
N THR A 551 38.34 -2.47 4.30
CA THR A 551 37.43 -1.38 4.65
C THR A 551 37.24 -1.30 6.16
N SER A 552 37.03 -0.09 6.69
CA SER A 552 36.53 0.02 8.05
C SER A 552 35.07 -0.44 8.07
N LEU A 553 34.73 -1.22 9.10
CA LEU A 553 33.36 -1.70 9.31
C LEU A 553 32.45 -0.58 9.86
N PHE A 554 33.05 0.39 10.57
CA PHE A 554 32.37 1.61 11.03
C PHE A 554 33.07 2.88 10.52
N GLN A 555 32.29 3.95 10.39
CA GLN A 555 32.71 5.26 9.92
C GLN A 555 33.01 6.14 11.13
N LYS A 556 34.10 6.92 11.08
CA LYS A 556 34.35 7.97 12.08
C LYS A 556 33.29 9.05 12.02
N LYS A 557 33.22 9.87 13.07
CA LYS A 557 32.22 10.94 13.28
C LYS A 557 30.78 10.46 13.03
N SER A 558 30.48 9.23 13.41
CA SER A 558 29.15 8.62 13.20
C SER A 558 28.64 8.01 14.49
N VAL A 559 27.32 8.11 14.70
CA VAL A 559 26.63 7.57 15.87
C VAL A 559 26.11 6.16 15.57
N TYR A 560 26.40 5.24 16.48
CA TYR A 560 25.89 3.87 16.47
C TYR A 560 24.99 3.64 17.69
N ILE A 561 23.75 3.24 17.45
CA ILE A 561 22.75 3.06 18.49
C ILE A 561 22.66 1.58 18.85
N VAL A 562 22.78 1.25 20.14
CA VAL A 562 22.59 -0.12 20.64
C VAL A 562 21.44 -0.15 21.64
N THR A 563 20.32 -0.74 21.24
CA THR A 563 19.13 -0.82 22.09
C THR A 563 19.14 -2.11 22.88
N GLY A 564 18.83 -2.06 24.17
CA GLY A 564 19.15 -3.16 25.08
C GLY A 564 20.66 -3.28 25.34
N GLY A 565 21.45 -2.24 25.04
CA GLY A 565 22.92 -2.25 25.15
C GLY A 565 23.49 -2.36 26.57
N LEU A 566 22.65 -2.52 27.60
CA LEU A 566 23.06 -2.89 28.97
C LEU A 566 22.76 -4.36 29.31
N SER A 567 22.19 -5.13 28.38
CA SER A 567 22.06 -6.58 28.48
C SER A 567 23.37 -7.25 28.08
N GLY A 568 23.57 -8.53 28.43
CA GLY A 568 24.80 -9.27 28.07
C GLY A 568 25.14 -9.16 26.57
N LEU A 569 24.23 -9.58 25.68
CA LEU A 569 24.46 -9.48 24.23
C LEU A 569 24.63 -8.02 23.76
N GLY A 570 23.76 -7.13 24.22
CA GLY A 570 23.79 -5.73 23.80
C GLY A 570 25.08 -5.03 24.22
N PHE A 571 25.65 -5.35 25.39
CA PHE A 571 26.90 -4.76 25.85
C PHE A 571 28.13 -5.38 25.16
N GLU A 572 28.09 -6.65 24.77
CA GLU A 572 29.09 -7.21 23.85
C GLU A 572 29.04 -6.56 22.46
N THR A 573 27.85 -6.15 21.98
CA THR A 573 27.75 -5.31 20.78
C THR A 573 28.39 -3.94 20.99
N VAL A 574 28.22 -3.30 22.17
CA VAL A 574 28.91 -2.04 22.51
C VAL A 574 30.44 -2.21 22.51
N LYS A 575 30.96 -3.29 23.09
CA LYS A 575 32.40 -3.63 23.05
C LYS A 575 32.90 -3.79 21.61
N PHE A 576 32.19 -4.59 20.81
CA PHE A 576 32.51 -4.82 19.40
C PHE A 576 32.54 -3.52 18.58
N LEU A 577 31.56 -2.64 18.78
CA LEU A 577 31.52 -1.31 18.16
C LEU A 577 32.72 -0.46 18.56
N SER A 578 33.03 -0.41 19.86
CA SER A 578 34.16 0.35 20.41
C SER A 578 35.49 -0.08 19.76
N GLN A 579 35.63 -1.37 19.49
CA GLN A 579 36.85 -1.97 18.97
C GLN A 579 36.96 -1.91 17.41
N LYS A 580 35.86 -1.92 16.63
CA LYS A 580 35.89 -1.68 15.15
C LYS A 580 35.83 -0.19 14.78
N GLY A 581 36.07 0.71 15.75
CA GLY A 581 36.20 2.15 15.51
C GLY A 581 34.86 2.90 15.41
N GLY A 582 33.81 2.41 16.07
CA GLY A 582 32.61 3.20 16.30
C GLY A 582 32.90 4.29 17.32
N GLU A 583 33.06 5.54 16.86
CA GLU A 583 33.52 6.68 17.67
C GLU A 583 32.46 7.16 18.69
N TYR A 584 31.18 7.16 18.30
CA TYR A 584 30.08 7.55 19.17
C TYR A 584 29.06 6.41 19.30
N ILE A 585 28.93 5.85 20.50
CA ILE A 585 27.96 4.77 20.78
C ILE A 585 26.88 5.30 21.72
N VAL A 586 25.62 5.14 21.34
CA VAL A 586 24.48 5.50 22.19
C VAL A 586 23.74 4.25 22.64
N ILE A 587 23.78 3.97 23.94
CA ILE A 587 23.06 2.85 24.55
C ILE A 587 21.65 3.29 24.91
N LEU A 588 20.65 2.65 24.32
CA LEU A 588 19.24 2.86 24.66
C LEU A 588 18.76 1.74 25.59
N SER A 589 18.37 2.10 26.81
CA SER A 589 17.80 1.17 27.79
C SER A 589 16.83 1.88 28.73
N ARG A 590 15.91 1.13 29.33
CA ARG A 590 14.95 1.65 30.34
C ARG A 590 15.59 1.85 31.70
N SER A 591 16.56 1.01 32.04
CA SER A 591 17.33 1.05 33.28
C SER A 591 18.65 1.79 33.04
N SER A 592 19.18 2.45 34.08
CA SER A 592 20.54 2.98 34.11
C SER A 592 21.60 1.86 34.15
N PRO A 593 22.86 2.13 33.76
CA PRO A 593 23.95 1.17 33.95
C PRO A 593 24.13 0.81 35.43
N THR A 594 24.52 -0.44 35.70
CA THR A 594 25.00 -0.84 37.04
C THR A 594 26.43 -0.34 37.26
N PRO A 595 26.93 -0.26 38.51
CA PRO A 595 28.30 0.17 38.80
C PRO A 595 29.37 -0.62 38.02
N ASP A 596 29.16 -1.92 37.79
CA ASP A 596 30.10 -2.77 37.08
C ASP A 596 30.14 -2.45 35.57
N ILE A 597 28.96 -2.31 34.93
CA ILE A 597 28.86 -1.88 33.53
C ILE A 597 29.40 -0.45 33.37
N GLN A 598 29.17 0.44 34.36
CA GLN A 598 29.72 1.79 34.37
C GLN A 598 31.27 1.77 34.40
N GLN A 599 31.88 0.84 35.14
CA GLN A 599 33.33 0.64 35.13
C GLN A 599 33.82 0.09 33.80
N GLU A 600 33.15 -0.91 33.21
CA GLU A 600 33.51 -1.43 31.88
C GLU A 600 33.39 -0.37 30.78
N ILE A 601 32.37 0.50 30.82
CA ILE A 601 32.25 1.66 29.91
C ILE A 601 33.48 2.57 30.05
N VAL A 602 33.86 2.95 31.28
CA VAL A 602 35.03 3.82 31.52
C VAL A 602 36.34 3.15 31.11
N LEU A 603 36.44 1.81 31.16
CA LEU A 603 37.59 1.09 30.62
C LEU A 603 37.62 1.12 29.09
N LEU A 604 36.49 0.93 28.41
CA LEU A 604 36.38 1.03 26.96
C LEU A 604 36.72 2.43 26.43
N GLU A 605 36.20 3.49 27.05
CA GLU A 605 36.49 4.89 26.69
C GLU A 605 37.95 5.31 26.98
N ARG A 606 38.66 4.57 27.84
CA ARG A 606 40.11 4.78 28.09
C ARG A 606 40.99 3.99 27.15
N GLN A 607 40.55 2.80 26.74
CA GLN A 607 41.32 1.87 25.93
C GLN A 607 41.17 2.15 24.43
N TRP A 608 40.02 2.68 24.01
CA TRP A 608 39.66 2.95 22.62
C TRP A 608 39.19 4.39 22.45
N THR A 609 39.36 4.96 21.26
CA THR A 609 38.85 6.30 20.93
C THR A 609 37.34 6.25 20.68
N VAL A 610 36.58 6.00 21.75
CA VAL A 610 35.12 5.87 21.75
C VAL A 610 34.53 6.73 22.86
N GLN A 611 33.35 7.29 22.61
CA GLN A 611 32.51 7.92 23.61
C GLN A 611 31.17 7.18 23.70
N ILE A 612 30.86 6.65 24.88
CA ILE A 612 29.68 5.80 25.12
C ILE A 612 28.68 6.57 25.97
N VAL A 613 27.51 6.85 25.41
CA VAL A 613 26.45 7.60 26.08
C VAL A 613 25.23 6.72 26.32
N TRP A 614 24.90 6.46 27.58
CA TRP A 614 23.60 5.91 27.93
C TRP A 614 22.49 6.97 27.84
N MET A 615 21.33 6.57 27.30
CA MET A 615 20.10 7.38 27.32
C MET A 615 18.88 6.50 27.68
N GLY A 616 18.04 7.03 28.59
CA GLY A 616 16.81 6.38 29.02
C GLY A 616 15.75 6.30 27.90
N CYS A 617 15.46 5.10 27.41
CA CYS A 617 14.47 4.88 26.35
C CYS A 617 13.78 3.50 26.49
N ASP A 618 12.45 3.49 26.38
CA ASP A 618 11.70 2.26 26.07
C ASP A 618 11.41 2.25 24.57
N VAL A 619 12.14 1.41 23.82
CA VAL A 619 12.03 1.36 22.36
C VAL A 619 10.68 0.87 21.87
N SER A 620 9.89 0.21 22.72
CA SER A 620 8.53 -0.21 22.36
C SER A 620 7.53 0.94 22.28
N VAL A 621 7.92 2.15 22.70
CA VAL A 621 7.10 3.38 22.71
C VAL A 621 7.67 4.40 21.72
N SER A 622 6.93 4.67 20.64
CA SER A 622 7.40 5.54 19.54
C SER A 622 7.85 6.93 20.01
N GLU A 623 7.09 7.58 20.89
CA GLU A 623 7.43 8.90 21.45
C GLU A 623 8.78 8.90 22.20
N HIS A 624 9.12 7.81 22.90
CA HIS A 624 10.40 7.67 23.59
C HIS A 624 11.56 7.52 22.60
N VAL A 625 11.33 6.86 21.46
CA VAL A 625 12.33 6.71 20.40
C VAL A 625 12.53 8.05 19.68
N LEU A 626 11.46 8.70 19.20
CA LEU A 626 11.55 10.00 18.53
C LEU A 626 12.24 11.05 19.40
N ARG A 627 11.89 11.12 20.68
CA ARG A 627 12.55 12.01 21.65
C ARG A 627 14.04 11.71 21.79
N VAL A 628 14.43 10.44 21.90
CA VAL A 628 15.85 10.09 22.11
C VAL A 628 16.68 10.27 20.84
N ILE A 629 16.14 9.98 19.65
CA ILE A 629 16.81 10.30 18.37
C ILE A 629 17.01 11.82 18.23
N GLY A 630 16.02 12.63 18.61
CA GLY A 630 16.17 14.10 18.65
C GLY A 630 17.27 14.57 19.61
N LEU A 631 17.38 13.96 20.80
CA LEU A 631 18.45 14.25 21.77
C LEU A 631 19.83 13.79 21.28
N ILE A 632 19.92 12.68 20.55
CA ILE A 632 21.15 12.23 19.88
C ILE A 632 21.59 13.27 18.85
N GLY A 633 20.68 13.75 18.00
CA GLY A 633 20.97 14.81 17.02
C GLY A 633 21.42 16.13 17.66
N GLN A 634 20.85 16.51 18.82
CA GLN A 634 21.31 17.69 19.57
C GLN A 634 22.67 17.49 20.22
N LYS A 635 22.98 16.27 20.71
CA LYS A 635 24.25 15.96 21.37
C LYS A 635 25.42 15.77 20.40
N PHE A 636 25.12 15.30 19.19
CA PHE A 636 26.11 15.03 18.13
C PHE A 636 25.69 15.71 16.81
N PRO A 637 25.61 17.05 16.74
CA PRO A 637 24.99 17.79 15.64
C PRO A 637 25.71 17.68 14.28
N SER A 638 26.92 17.10 14.26
CA SER A 638 27.71 16.87 13.05
C SER A 638 28.01 15.39 12.80
N CYS A 639 27.34 14.46 13.50
CA CYS A 639 27.60 13.02 13.38
C CYS A 639 26.30 12.27 12.99
N PRO A 640 26.18 11.74 11.76
CA PRO A 640 24.98 10.99 11.36
C PRO A 640 24.85 9.67 12.12
N ILE A 641 23.62 9.23 12.37
CA ILE A 641 23.33 7.90 12.94
C ILE A 641 23.49 6.86 11.83
N LYS A 642 24.61 6.15 11.79
CA LYS A 642 24.96 5.23 10.69
C LYS A 642 24.58 3.76 10.91
N GLY A 643 24.19 3.39 12.13
CA GLY A 643 23.65 2.05 12.39
C GLY A 643 22.82 1.98 13.67
N VAL A 644 21.80 1.13 13.64
CA VAL A 644 21.02 0.72 14.81
C VAL A 644 21.13 -0.79 14.97
N PHE A 645 21.57 -1.20 16.16
CA PHE A 645 21.65 -2.57 16.62
C PHE A 645 20.53 -2.82 17.62
N HIS A 646 19.52 -3.58 17.19
CA HIS A 646 18.36 -3.86 18.02
C HIS A 646 18.56 -5.17 18.80
N SER A 647 19.01 -5.03 20.05
CA SER A 647 19.17 -6.10 21.05
C SER A 647 18.23 -5.94 22.27
N ALA A 648 17.14 -5.16 22.13
CA ALA A 648 16.22 -4.93 23.23
C ALA A 648 15.29 -6.13 23.42
N VAL A 649 15.56 -6.94 24.44
CA VAL A 649 14.78 -8.12 24.79
C VAL A 649 14.15 -7.98 26.17
N VAL A 650 12.94 -8.52 26.33
CA VAL A 650 12.35 -8.84 27.63
C VAL A 650 12.18 -10.34 27.66
N LEU A 651 12.91 -11.00 28.55
CA LEU A 651 12.65 -12.39 28.90
C LEU A 651 11.50 -12.41 29.90
N HIS A 652 10.54 -13.30 29.69
CA HIS A 652 9.39 -13.49 30.57
C HIS A 652 8.89 -14.92 30.46
N ASP A 653 9.79 -15.83 30.79
CA ASP A 653 9.65 -17.26 30.56
C ASP A 653 8.50 -17.85 31.40
N GLY A 654 7.82 -18.85 30.85
CA GLY A 654 6.72 -19.56 31.48
C GLY A 654 6.54 -20.92 30.83
N LEU A 655 5.88 -21.84 31.53
CA LEU A 655 5.50 -23.12 30.93
C LEU A 655 4.50 -22.88 29.80
N ILE A 656 4.59 -23.65 28.71
CA ILE A 656 3.71 -23.53 27.53
C ILE A 656 2.23 -23.46 27.93
N GLU A 657 1.81 -24.29 28.90
CA GLU A 657 0.45 -24.37 29.43
C GLU A 657 -0.01 -23.11 30.20
N THR A 658 0.92 -22.23 30.57
CA THR A 658 0.71 -21.02 31.38
C THR A 658 0.94 -19.72 30.62
N LEU A 659 1.41 -19.78 29.37
CA LEU A 659 1.61 -18.61 28.54
C LEU A 659 0.26 -18.12 27.98
N ASP A 660 -0.06 -16.86 28.26
CA ASP A 660 -1.23 -16.18 27.73
C ASP A 660 -0.83 -15.03 26.78
N LYS A 661 -1.84 -14.37 26.20
CA LYS A 661 -1.65 -13.20 25.33
C LYS A 661 -0.82 -12.09 25.99
N SER A 662 -0.93 -11.89 27.30
CA SER A 662 -0.18 -10.85 28.01
C SER A 662 1.31 -11.19 28.11
N HIS A 663 1.64 -12.47 28.31
CA HIS A 663 3.03 -12.95 28.29
C HIS A 663 3.65 -12.75 26.89
N PHE A 664 2.95 -13.16 25.83
CA PHE A 664 3.40 -12.97 24.45
C PHE A 664 3.56 -11.49 24.10
N GLU A 665 2.58 -10.63 24.40
CA GLU A 665 2.68 -9.19 24.17
C GLU A 665 3.88 -8.59 24.93
N LYS A 666 4.13 -8.98 26.17
CA LYS A 666 5.23 -8.45 26.99
C LYS A 666 6.62 -8.78 26.42
N VAL A 667 6.76 -9.93 25.73
CA VAL A 667 8.00 -10.37 25.07
C VAL A 667 8.14 -9.83 23.65
N LEU A 668 7.06 -9.82 22.86
CA LEU A 668 7.08 -9.41 21.45
C LEU A 668 7.08 -7.88 21.27
N LYS A 669 6.37 -7.14 22.11
CA LYS A 669 6.25 -5.68 22.00
C LYS A 669 7.60 -4.94 21.96
N PRO A 670 8.64 -5.25 22.77
CA PRO A 670 9.96 -4.64 22.62
C PRO A 670 10.74 -5.09 21.38
N LYS A 671 10.46 -6.27 20.80
CA LYS A 671 11.10 -6.75 19.56
C LYS A 671 10.46 -6.10 18.32
N VAL A 672 9.15 -6.28 18.16
CA VAL A 672 8.38 -5.88 16.97
C VAL A 672 8.21 -4.37 16.93
N ASN A 673 7.59 -3.78 17.96
CA ASN A 673 7.40 -2.32 18.00
C ASN A 673 8.74 -1.62 18.19
N GLY A 674 9.72 -2.24 18.87
CA GLY A 674 11.08 -1.70 18.99
C GLY A 674 11.74 -1.50 17.63
N ALA A 675 11.82 -2.56 16.82
CA ALA A 675 12.39 -2.48 15.47
C ALA A 675 11.63 -1.45 14.59
N LEU A 676 10.30 -1.47 14.59
CA LEU A 676 9.48 -0.53 13.82
C LEU A 676 9.68 0.93 14.25
N ASN A 677 9.63 1.23 15.55
CA ASN A 677 9.80 2.59 16.07
C ASN A 677 11.20 3.13 15.77
N LEU A 678 12.24 2.29 15.92
CA LEU A 678 13.62 2.66 15.60
C LEU A 678 13.76 2.96 14.10
N HIS A 679 13.25 2.08 13.24
CA HIS A 679 13.25 2.29 11.79
C HIS A 679 12.57 3.61 11.41
N HIS A 680 11.35 3.87 11.88
CA HIS A 680 10.63 5.11 11.58
C HIS A 680 11.37 6.36 12.06
N ALA A 681 11.95 6.33 13.26
CA ALA A 681 12.67 7.47 13.82
C ALA A 681 14.04 7.73 13.16
N THR A 682 14.61 6.75 12.46
CA THR A 682 15.96 6.83 11.86
C THR A 682 15.97 6.68 10.33
N LYS A 683 14.79 6.63 9.69
CA LYS A 683 14.57 6.46 8.25
C LYS A 683 15.36 7.42 7.34
N HIS A 684 15.74 8.60 7.87
CA HIS A 684 16.48 9.63 7.15
C HIS A 684 17.99 9.69 7.47
N CYS A 685 18.51 8.75 8.27
CA CYS A 685 19.88 8.79 8.79
C CYS A 685 20.72 7.55 8.45
N ILE A 686 20.08 6.40 8.28
CA ILE A 686 20.71 5.07 8.35
C ILE A 686 20.92 4.43 6.97
N ASP A 687 22.07 3.77 6.82
CA ASP A 687 22.37 2.92 5.65
C ASP A 687 21.99 1.42 5.89
N SER A 688 21.91 0.94 7.15
CA SER A 688 21.37 -0.39 7.51
C SER A 688 20.87 -0.49 8.97
N MET A 689 19.79 -1.26 9.20
CA MET A 689 19.30 -1.61 10.54
C MET A 689 19.45 -3.11 10.78
N LEU A 690 20.10 -3.51 11.88
CA LEU A 690 20.34 -4.91 12.22
C LEU A 690 19.51 -5.31 13.44
N ALA A 691 18.54 -6.20 13.22
CA ALA A 691 17.72 -6.80 14.26
C ALA A 691 18.27 -8.17 14.66
N MET A 692 18.81 -8.30 15.87
CA MET A 692 19.39 -9.55 16.37
C MET A 692 18.41 -10.26 17.30
N THR A 693 17.63 -11.21 16.78
CA THR A 693 16.83 -12.10 17.64
C THR A 693 16.84 -13.55 17.13
N LEU A 694 16.80 -14.48 18.10
CA LEU A 694 16.85 -15.96 18.07
C LEU A 694 18.20 -16.65 18.33
N GLN A 695 19.30 -15.92 18.55
CA GLN A 695 20.58 -16.53 18.94
C GLN A 695 20.73 -16.83 20.45
N ASN A 696 19.99 -16.12 21.30
CA ASN A 696 20.30 -16.05 22.73
C ASN A 696 20.07 -17.34 23.53
N LEU A 697 19.18 -18.23 23.10
CA LEU A 697 18.99 -19.54 23.76
C LEU A 697 20.03 -20.57 23.33
N ILE A 698 20.44 -20.57 22.05
CA ILE A 698 21.40 -21.56 21.51
C ILE A 698 22.83 -21.24 21.95
N PHE A 699 23.23 -19.96 21.95
CA PHE A 699 24.59 -19.57 22.37
C PHE A 699 24.81 -19.55 23.88
N GLN A 700 23.78 -19.31 24.68
CA GLN A 700 23.94 -19.39 26.14
C GLN A 700 24.17 -20.82 26.65
N ASP A 701 23.73 -21.84 25.92
CA ASP A 701 23.80 -23.23 26.40
C ASP A 701 24.93 -24.07 25.78
N ARG A 702 25.53 -23.66 24.65
CA ARG A 702 26.53 -24.47 23.92
C ARG A 702 27.94 -23.86 23.77
N GLY A 703 28.19 -22.64 24.26
CA GLY A 703 29.55 -22.06 24.28
C GLY A 703 30.24 -21.89 22.94
N VAL A 704 29.45 -21.76 21.87
CA VAL A 704 29.97 -21.68 20.50
C VAL A 704 30.55 -20.30 20.25
N ASN A 705 31.87 -20.24 20.06
CA ASN A 705 32.60 -19.02 19.75
C ASN A 705 32.50 -18.72 18.24
N VAL A 706 31.32 -18.26 17.78
CA VAL A 706 31.12 -17.81 16.39
C VAL A 706 31.59 -16.36 16.25
N PRO A 707 32.58 -16.04 15.39
CA PRO A 707 32.97 -14.65 15.14
C PRO A 707 31.80 -13.85 14.58
N LEU A 708 31.57 -12.63 15.09
CA LEU A 708 30.47 -11.76 14.64
C LEU A 708 30.51 -11.48 13.12
N VAL A 709 31.67 -11.64 12.49
CA VAL A 709 31.90 -11.52 11.04
C VAL A 709 31.22 -12.63 10.24
N THR A 710 31.16 -13.86 10.76
CA THR A 710 30.54 -15.01 10.07
C THR A 710 29.01 -14.84 9.94
N LEU A 711 28.40 -14.06 10.84
CA LEU A 711 26.98 -13.70 10.80
C LEU A 711 26.62 -12.62 9.77
N LEU A 712 27.63 -12.02 9.15
CA LEU A 712 27.46 -11.06 8.05
C LEU A 712 27.62 -11.74 6.67
N ASP A 713 27.98 -13.03 6.63
CA ASP A 713 27.98 -13.87 5.42
C ASP A 713 26.86 -14.92 5.48
N PRO A 714 25.83 -14.80 4.63
CA PRO A 714 24.74 -15.78 4.56
C PRO A 714 25.20 -17.19 4.17
N ASN A 715 26.26 -17.33 3.36
CA ASN A 715 26.70 -18.63 2.85
C ASN A 715 27.48 -19.40 3.92
N GLY A 716 28.39 -18.73 4.64
CA GLY A 716 29.05 -19.28 5.83
C GLY A 716 28.05 -19.66 6.93
N THR A 717 27.03 -18.84 7.16
CA THR A 717 25.96 -19.12 8.15
C THR A 717 25.19 -20.41 7.80
N LEU A 718 24.78 -20.57 6.54
CA LEU A 718 23.97 -21.71 6.09
C LEU A 718 24.79 -23.00 6.04
N SER A 719 26.05 -22.94 5.58
CA SER A 719 26.96 -24.10 5.59
C SER A 719 27.26 -24.59 7.02
N THR A 720 27.43 -23.67 7.98
CA THR A 720 27.69 -24.04 9.39
C THR A 720 26.46 -24.67 10.03
N LEU A 721 25.26 -24.14 9.76
CA LEU A 721 24.00 -24.72 10.22
C LEU A 721 23.76 -26.14 9.67
N VAL A 722 24.00 -26.35 8.38
CA VAL A 722 23.88 -27.68 7.76
C VAL A 722 24.87 -28.67 8.38
N SER A 723 26.15 -28.29 8.56
CA SER A 723 27.13 -29.17 9.21
C SER A 723 26.74 -29.51 10.66
N MET A 724 26.30 -28.53 11.46
CA MET A 724 25.89 -28.76 12.85
C MET A 724 24.63 -29.62 12.99
N LEU A 725 23.74 -29.62 11.98
CA LEU A 725 22.56 -30.47 11.95
C LEU A 725 22.90 -31.90 11.47
N MET A 726 23.86 -32.05 10.55
CA MET A 726 24.36 -33.35 10.07
C MET A 726 25.20 -34.07 11.12
N GLU A 727 26.10 -33.37 11.83
CA GLU A 727 26.92 -33.98 12.90
C GLU A 727 26.07 -34.47 14.09
N SER A 728 24.82 -34.02 14.22
CA SER A 728 23.90 -34.49 15.26
C SER A 728 23.22 -35.84 14.97
N THR A 729 23.48 -36.48 13.81
CA THR A 729 22.86 -37.75 13.41
C THR A 729 23.80 -38.94 13.24
N GLU A 730 25.12 -38.77 13.27
CA GLU A 730 26.09 -39.90 13.25
C GLU A 730 26.41 -40.49 14.65
N GLY A 731 25.53 -40.24 15.63
CA GLY A 731 25.74 -40.55 17.04
C GLY A 731 25.16 -41.85 17.58
N GLU A 732 24.33 -42.58 16.83
CA GLU A 732 23.71 -43.84 17.29
C GLU A 732 23.64 -44.90 16.18
N SER A 733 24.25 -46.06 16.45
CA SER A 733 24.24 -47.22 15.56
C SER A 733 23.00 -48.10 15.77
N GLN A 734 22.21 -48.37 14.72
CA GLN A 734 21.84 -49.73 14.27
C GLN A 734 20.89 -49.78 13.06
N ASN A 735 21.15 -50.76 12.19
CA ASN A 735 20.28 -51.36 11.17
C ASN A 735 19.83 -50.49 9.98
N ASP A 736 20.55 -50.62 8.85
CA ASP A 736 20.02 -50.37 7.52
C ASP A 736 18.91 -51.39 7.19
N ASP A 737 17.67 -50.92 6.98
CA ASP A 737 16.65 -51.56 6.12
C ASP A 737 15.36 -50.70 5.90
N GLN A 738 15.35 -49.41 6.29
CA GLN A 738 14.19 -48.51 6.14
C GLN A 738 14.57 -47.08 5.68
N LYS A 739 15.41 -46.95 4.65
CA LYS A 739 15.91 -45.64 4.16
C LYS A 739 15.15 -45.01 2.98
N GLU A 740 14.23 -45.72 2.32
CA GLU A 740 13.53 -45.19 1.13
C GLU A 740 12.12 -44.61 1.39
N ASP A 741 11.52 -44.83 2.56
CA ASP A 741 10.09 -44.53 2.79
C ASP A 741 9.81 -43.31 3.71
N MET A 742 10.84 -42.61 4.20
CA MET A 742 10.68 -41.43 5.08
C MET A 742 11.07 -40.08 4.45
N THR A 743 11.73 -40.06 3.29
CA THR A 743 12.13 -38.79 2.64
C THR A 743 10.96 -38.08 1.94
N ASP A 744 9.94 -38.80 1.49
CA ASP A 744 8.79 -38.22 0.76
C ASP A 744 7.69 -37.64 1.68
N ASP A 745 7.46 -38.21 2.88
CA ASP A 745 6.42 -37.70 3.80
C ASP A 745 6.83 -36.36 4.45
N MET A 746 8.14 -36.04 4.51
CA MET A 746 8.62 -34.80 5.13
C MET A 746 8.57 -33.57 4.19
N PHE A 747 8.72 -33.77 2.87
CA PHE A 747 8.57 -32.69 1.88
C PHE A 747 7.11 -32.32 1.58
N THR A 748 6.15 -33.13 2.05
CA THR A 748 4.71 -32.93 1.79
C THR A 748 3.98 -32.25 2.97
N ARG A 749 4.73 -31.77 3.98
CA ARG A 749 4.19 -31.14 5.21
C ARG A 749 4.91 -29.87 5.67
N LEU A 750 5.71 -29.27 4.78
CA LEU A 750 6.13 -27.87 4.81
C LEU A 750 5.42 -27.11 3.69
#